data_AF-A0A954M309-F1
#
_entry.id   AF-A0A954M309-F1
#
_cell.length_a   1.000
_cell.length_b   1.000
_cell.length_c   1.000
_cell.angle_alpha   90.00
_cell.angle_beta   90.00
_cell.angle_gamma   90.00
#
_symmetry.space_group_name_H-M   'P 1'
#
loop_
_entity.id
_entity.type
_entity.pdbx_description
1 polymer ?
#
loop_
_entity_poly.entity_id
_entity_poly.type
_entity_poly.pdbx_seq_one_letter_code
_entity_poly.pdbx_strand_id
1 'polypeptide(L)'
;MSSSPMIKPSPRSPSVIVRSTIQRPAMSPRANQFSAGRRQLLWRYDRGTISDDVPQLFVCALLWIGLLFVLPTPAGAQDASATPDTLRIRHLYVPDGDLGAPLHRDREGIVMGAMEFARLVAAAQADHSTAPSAGEVLLENASYKAQVEGDRLVAQLQVTLRNQTSSWGQATVRIGRWQVEQARLISGPDAKPVQPLLTRVEDALHVYLPRPGDHQLLFDISLPLQPIGADRRAVIDLTGAASSEFHIQVPAGRNLLLEGLELSRPVPLTEVAEYVIPAGGRSGLQLELTDRQQTARSDVLTFASTLFGVNVAPGEVSWTAQTTLQVFGRPIDELACSVPASLEITGVESVGLEAWELADGADGRTAIQLRYRQPFAGTRTITFRGIVSSEPEAPWEVPNLMLGSVSSHVGTLVVSHPSGVRLQAQAASGVRAVKGLAIPDGFVAPGSQLQYQLWDEAFQLSYATSTKQQEVRAAMTNVLDVHRNWLDLYTSVNLQTRFAPLFEARVQLPADWLIVSVQENGAAAPWSIVAHGDAGQEVRIPLSRPLNPGETTELTLVSMRQPESWPVNTEPSTVTLPEVSLPQAGMIEALYGIVGDNVFDLVPQEIVGLDPARQDDVNVLNQRLAGIGKQVRLGFSYQDSVFSGSLLVSRRPA
;
A
#
# COMPACT_ATOMS: atom_id res chain seq x y z
N MET A 1 -99.93 -10.90 16.06
CA MET A 1 -99.44 -11.90 15.08
C MET A 1 -98.87 -11.15 13.90
N SER A 2 -97.65 -11.53 13.50
CA SER A 2 -96.89 -11.17 12.29
C SER A 2 -97.80 -10.95 11.07
N SER A 3 -97.58 -10.03 10.12
CA SER A 3 -96.34 -9.74 9.39
C SER A 3 -96.54 -8.53 8.46
N SER A 4 -95.51 -7.70 8.32
CA SER A 4 -95.38 -6.61 7.35
C SER A 4 -95.12 -7.13 5.92
N PRO A 5 -95.41 -6.33 4.88
CA PRO A 5 -95.50 -6.76 3.49
C PRO A 5 -94.18 -6.66 2.72
N MET A 6 -94.11 -7.45 1.65
CA MET A 6 -93.17 -7.38 0.54
C MET A 6 -93.60 -6.26 -0.44
N ILE A 7 -92.66 -5.49 -1.01
CA ILE A 7 -92.44 -5.31 -2.46
C ILE A 7 -91.26 -4.33 -2.75
N LYS A 8 -90.23 -4.92 -3.35
CA LYS A 8 -89.25 -4.50 -4.39
C LYS A 8 -88.65 -3.08 -4.44
N PRO A 9 -87.32 -3.01 -4.63
CA PRO A 9 -86.67 -2.03 -5.49
C PRO A 9 -86.11 -2.63 -6.80
N SER A 10 -86.02 -1.74 -7.80
CA SER A 10 -85.52 -1.86 -9.17
C SER A 10 -83.99 -2.15 -9.27
N PRO A 11 -83.43 -2.46 -10.47
CA PRO A 11 -82.16 -3.16 -10.63
C PRO A 11 -80.96 -2.23 -10.43
N ARG A 12 -79.89 -2.75 -9.80
CA ARG A 12 -78.58 -2.10 -9.77
C ARG A 12 -77.66 -2.69 -10.84
N SER A 13 -77.07 -1.79 -11.61
CA SER A 13 -76.10 -2.01 -12.69
C SER A 13 -74.87 -2.84 -12.28
N PRO A 14 -74.24 -3.57 -13.21
CA PRO A 14 -73.08 -4.41 -12.90
C PRO A 14 -71.83 -3.58 -12.57
N SER A 15 -71.14 -3.98 -11.50
CA SER A 15 -69.83 -3.47 -11.09
C SER A 15 -68.73 -4.14 -11.93
N VAL A 16 -67.83 -3.34 -12.48
CA VAL A 16 -66.76 -3.80 -13.37
C VAL A 16 -65.40 -3.48 -12.73
N ILE A 17 -64.52 -4.48 -12.55
CA ILE A 17 -63.21 -4.33 -11.91
C ILE A 17 -62.11 -4.13 -12.96
N VAL A 18 -61.43 -2.99 -12.80
CA VAL A 18 -60.30 -2.36 -13.52
C VAL A 18 -58.84 -2.78 -13.17
N ARG A 19 -58.15 -3.77 -13.77
CA ARG A 19 -56.70 -4.02 -13.51
C ARG A 19 -55.77 -3.20 -14.44
N SER A 20 -54.71 -2.58 -13.96
CA SER A 20 -53.58 -2.13 -14.81
C SER A 20 -52.26 -2.72 -14.30
N THR A 21 -51.35 -3.10 -15.21
CA THR A 21 -50.04 -3.69 -14.87
C THR A 21 -49.00 -3.12 -15.82
N ILE A 22 -47.94 -2.51 -15.25
CA ILE A 22 -46.75 -2.07 -15.99
C ILE A 22 -45.77 -3.26 -16.05
N GLN A 23 -45.41 -3.69 -17.27
CA GLN A 23 -44.50 -4.81 -17.50
C GLN A 23 -43.04 -4.32 -17.54
N ARG A 24 -42.18 -4.85 -16.67
CA ARG A 24 -40.72 -4.84 -16.86
C ARG A 24 -40.31 -5.97 -17.84
N PRO A 25 -39.29 -5.78 -18.69
CA PRO A 25 -38.81 -6.84 -19.58
C PRO A 25 -38.16 -7.98 -18.78
N ALA A 26 -38.49 -9.21 -19.18
CA ALA A 26 -38.06 -10.44 -18.53
C ALA A 26 -36.60 -10.80 -18.90
N MET A 27 -35.75 -11.02 -17.89
CA MET A 27 -34.55 -11.86 -18.03
C MET A 27 -34.96 -13.34 -17.94
N SER A 28 -34.47 -14.14 -18.89
CA SER A 28 -34.72 -15.58 -18.98
C SER A 28 -34.05 -16.39 -17.86
N PRO A 29 -34.69 -17.46 -17.34
CA PRO A 29 -34.11 -18.31 -16.30
C PRO A 29 -33.38 -19.52 -16.89
N ARG A 30 -32.27 -19.93 -16.28
CA ARG A 30 -31.82 -21.34 -16.32
C ARG A 30 -31.40 -21.80 -14.93
N ALA A 31 -31.97 -22.95 -14.57
CA ALA A 31 -31.89 -23.58 -13.26
C ALA A 31 -30.65 -24.45 -13.08
N ASN A 32 -30.31 -24.61 -11.80
CA ASN A 32 -29.38 -25.51 -11.12
C ASN A 32 -29.12 -26.88 -11.77
N GLN A 33 -27.86 -27.32 -11.70
CA GLN A 33 -27.50 -28.68 -11.29
C GLN A 33 -26.10 -28.72 -10.64
N PHE A 34 -26.01 -29.42 -9.50
CA PHE A 34 -24.82 -29.65 -8.69
C PHE A 34 -23.90 -30.72 -9.29
N SER A 35 -22.58 -30.53 -9.15
CA SER A 35 -21.64 -31.45 -8.45
C SER A 35 -20.26 -31.63 -9.12
N ALA A 36 -19.26 -31.75 -8.23
CA ALA A 36 -17.95 -32.40 -8.36
C ALA A 36 -16.79 -31.69 -9.11
N GLY A 37 -15.68 -31.53 -8.37
CA GLY A 37 -14.32 -31.69 -8.92
C GLY A 37 -13.51 -30.41 -9.19
N ARG A 38 -12.95 -29.79 -8.15
CA ARG A 38 -11.85 -28.82 -8.29
C ARG A 38 -10.56 -29.54 -8.73
N ARG A 39 -10.09 -29.30 -9.95
CA ARG A 39 -8.68 -29.32 -10.33
C ARG A 39 -8.36 -28.00 -11.03
N GLN A 40 -7.56 -27.17 -10.37
CA GLN A 40 -7.01 -25.94 -10.94
C GLN A 40 -5.79 -26.28 -11.80
N LEU A 41 -5.74 -25.76 -13.02
CA LEU A 41 -4.54 -25.69 -13.84
C LEU A 41 -4.38 -24.26 -14.37
N LEU A 42 -3.18 -23.74 -14.12
CA LEU A 42 -2.56 -22.49 -14.55
C LEU A 42 -2.91 -22.08 -15.99
N TRP A 43 -3.04 -20.77 -16.23
CA TRP A 43 -2.54 -20.15 -17.46
C TRP A 43 -1.74 -18.88 -17.18
N ARG A 44 -0.59 -18.83 -17.85
CA ARG A 44 0.52 -17.88 -17.79
C ARG A 44 0.28 -16.78 -18.83
N TYR A 45 0.61 -15.54 -18.47
CA TYR A 45 0.73 -14.40 -19.37
C TYR A 45 2.07 -14.50 -20.13
N ASP A 46 2.08 -14.24 -21.44
CA ASP A 46 3.31 -14.05 -22.20
C ASP A 46 3.25 -12.78 -23.05
N ARG A 47 4.38 -12.05 -23.09
CA ARG A 47 4.58 -10.74 -23.72
C ARG A 47 5.52 -10.90 -24.93
N GLY A 48 5.32 -10.05 -25.94
CA GLY A 48 6.29 -9.70 -26.98
C GLY A 48 5.59 -9.55 -28.33
N THR A 49 5.90 -8.59 -29.20
CA THR A 49 6.95 -7.57 -29.29
C THR A 49 6.52 -6.61 -30.42
N ILE A 50 6.98 -5.35 -30.38
CA ILE A 50 6.75 -4.32 -31.41
C ILE A 50 8.11 -3.97 -32.06
N SER A 51 8.13 -3.83 -33.39
CA SER A 51 9.11 -3.14 -34.26
C SER A 51 8.75 -3.54 -35.71
N ASP A 52 8.77 -2.76 -36.80
CA ASP A 52 9.15 -1.37 -37.12
C ASP A 52 8.51 -0.98 -38.48
N ASP A 53 8.34 0.33 -38.69
CA ASP A 53 8.56 1.18 -39.88
C ASP A 53 8.07 0.89 -41.33
N VAL A 54 7.21 1.84 -41.79
CA VAL A 54 7.36 2.78 -42.95
C VAL A 54 7.12 2.31 -44.41
N PRO A 55 6.58 3.20 -45.30
CA PRO A 55 5.61 2.88 -46.37
C PRO A 55 6.09 3.22 -47.81
N GLN A 56 5.28 2.90 -48.84
CA GLN A 56 5.21 3.54 -50.19
C GLN A 56 4.15 2.78 -51.05
N LEU A 57 3.05 3.36 -51.56
CA LEU A 57 2.82 4.33 -52.65
C LEU A 57 2.38 3.67 -54.00
N PHE A 58 1.30 4.24 -54.59
CA PHE A 58 0.81 4.12 -55.99
C PHE A 58 0.19 2.76 -56.43
N VAL A 59 -0.96 2.67 -57.13
CA VAL A 59 -1.38 3.35 -58.37
C VAL A 59 -2.93 3.40 -58.50
N CYS A 60 -3.42 4.58 -58.90
CA CYS A 60 -4.77 4.92 -59.36
C CYS A 60 -5.10 4.35 -60.75
N ALA A 61 -6.40 4.18 -61.08
CA ALA A 61 -7.09 4.90 -62.18
C ALA A 61 -8.43 4.25 -62.56
N LEU A 62 -9.51 5.05 -62.62
CA LEU A 62 -10.15 5.48 -63.88
C LEU A 62 -11.36 6.40 -63.66
N LEU A 63 -11.36 7.50 -64.43
CA LEU A 63 -12.46 8.31 -65.01
C LEU A 63 -13.35 9.15 -64.06
N TRP A 64 -13.30 10.50 -64.04
CA TRP A 64 -13.79 11.52 -65.03
C TRP A 64 -15.30 11.37 -65.33
N ILE A 65 -16.23 12.33 -65.24
CA ILE A 65 -16.34 13.80 -65.08
C ILE A 65 -17.81 14.08 -64.68
N GLY A 66 -18.08 15.12 -63.88
CA GLY A 66 -19.18 16.06 -64.23
C GLY A 66 -20.17 16.52 -63.16
N LEU A 67 -20.02 17.82 -62.79
CA LEU A 67 -20.98 18.76 -62.17
C LEU A 67 -21.28 18.60 -60.65
N LEU A 68 -20.78 19.49 -59.79
CA LEU A 68 -21.23 20.87 -59.47
C LEU A 68 -22.53 20.94 -58.65
N PHE A 69 -22.36 21.51 -57.44
CA PHE A 69 -23.36 21.96 -56.47
C PHE A 69 -24.27 20.90 -55.83
N VAL A 70 -24.12 20.75 -54.51
CA VAL A 70 -25.15 20.96 -53.47
C VAL A 70 -24.69 20.22 -52.20
N LEU A 71 -24.73 20.94 -51.07
CA LEU A 71 -24.39 20.50 -49.73
C LEU A 71 -25.00 19.13 -49.39
N PRO A 72 -24.24 18.16 -48.83
CA PRO A 72 -24.83 16.95 -48.31
C PRO A 72 -25.59 17.28 -47.02
N THR A 73 -26.91 17.28 -47.14
CA THR A 73 -27.86 17.12 -46.04
C THR A 73 -27.62 15.77 -45.38
N PRO A 74 -27.59 15.69 -44.03
CA PRO A 74 -27.52 14.40 -43.34
C PRO A 74 -28.79 13.60 -43.65
N ALA A 75 -28.59 12.42 -44.22
CA ALA A 75 -29.60 11.40 -44.38
C ALA A 75 -30.22 11.07 -43.02
N GLY A 76 -31.54 11.23 -42.92
CA GLY A 76 -32.32 10.93 -41.74
C GLY A 76 -32.22 9.44 -41.40
N ALA A 77 -31.65 9.16 -40.23
CA ALA A 77 -32.00 7.96 -39.50
C ALA A 77 -33.45 8.12 -39.06
N GLN A 78 -34.32 7.21 -39.52
CA GLN A 78 -35.71 7.13 -39.10
C GLN A 78 -35.80 7.07 -37.58
N ASP A 79 -36.44 8.09 -37.01
CA ASP A 79 -37.01 8.04 -35.66
C ASP A 79 -37.86 6.77 -35.55
N ALA A 80 -37.37 5.80 -34.78
CA ALA A 80 -38.21 4.79 -34.17
C ALA A 80 -39.11 5.54 -33.18
N SER A 81 -40.27 5.98 -33.67
CA SER A 81 -41.32 6.58 -32.87
C SER A 81 -41.71 5.58 -31.78
N ALA A 82 -41.21 5.81 -30.56
CA ALA A 82 -41.71 5.14 -29.39
C ALA A 82 -43.18 5.53 -29.24
N THR A 83 -44.09 4.59 -29.55
CA THR A 83 -45.52 4.73 -29.27
C THR A 83 -45.71 5.08 -27.78
N PRO A 84 -46.50 6.11 -27.45
CA PRO A 84 -46.79 6.46 -26.06
C PRO A 84 -47.56 5.31 -25.38
N ASP A 85 -47.11 4.95 -24.18
CA ASP A 85 -47.63 3.82 -23.41
C ASP A 85 -49.06 4.12 -22.92
N THR A 86 -50.07 3.70 -23.69
CA THR A 86 -51.49 3.88 -23.32
C THR A 86 -51.82 3.01 -22.10
N LEU A 87 -52.35 3.62 -21.03
CA LEU A 87 -52.88 2.94 -19.83
C LEU A 87 -53.69 1.68 -20.19
N ARG A 88 -53.09 0.49 -20.01
CA ARG A 88 -53.76 -0.79 -20.29
C ARG A 88 -54.67 -1.18 -19.12
N ILE A 89 -55.97 -1.08 -19.37
CA ILE A 89 -57.06 -1.37 -18.44
C ILE A 89 -57.61 -2.77 -18.76
N ARG A 90 -57.43 -3.74 -17.85
CA ARG A 90 -57.85 -5.15 -17.93
C ARG A 90 -59.08 -5.43 -17.07
N HIS A 91 -60.21 -5.69 -17.71
CA HIS A 91 -61.45 -6.05 -17.03
C HIS A 91 -61.42 -7.50 -16.55
N LEU A 92 -61.64 -7.74 -15.26
CA LEU A 92 -61.83 -9.07 -14.70
C LEU A 92 -63.25 -9.20 -14.16
N TYR A 93 -64.02 -10.13 -14.73
CA TYR A 93 -65.35 -10.46 -14.23
C TYR A 93 -65.23 -11.57 -13.18
N VAL A 94 -65.65 -11.28 -11.96
CA VAL A 94 -65.66 -12.23 -10.83
C VAL A 94 -67.10 -12.39 -10.35
N PRO A 95 -67.63 -13.62 -10.23
CA PRO A 95 -68.95 -13.87 -9.66
C PRO A 95 -69.05 -13.37 -8.20
N ASP A 96 -70.22 -12.85 -7.79
CA ASP A 96 -70.42 -12.21 -6.48
C ASP A 96 -70.04 -13.09 -5.27
N GLY A 97 -70.18 -14.42 -5.39
CA GLY A 97 -69.81 -15.38 -4.34
C GLY A 97 -68.30 -15.55 -4.12
N ASP A 98 -67.47 -15.19 -5.12
CA ASP A 98 -66.02 -15.43 -5.13
C ASP A 98 -65.19 -14.15 -4.95
N LEU A 99 -65.84 -13.01 -4.68
CA LEU A 99 -65.20 -11.70 -4.56
C LEU A 99 -64.11 -11.64 -3.47
N GLY A 100 -64.20 -12.47 -2.43
CA GLY A 100 -63.22 -12.54 -1.35
C GLY A 100 -61.86 -13.11 -1.75
N ALA A 101 -61.82 -14.01 -2.74
CA ALA A 101 -60.57 -14.70 -3.11
C ALA A 101 -59.53 -13.79 -3.82
N PRO A 102 -59.92 -12.88 -4.74
CA PRO A 102 -59.00 -11.88 -5.30
C PRO A 102 -58.53 -10.84 -4.27
N LEU A 103 -59.43 -10.35 -3.42
CA LEU A 103 -59.16 -9.29 -2.43
C LEU A 103 -58.22 -9.74 -1.30
N HIS A 104 -58.20 -11.04 -0.96
CA HIS A 104 -57.25 -11.59 0.02
C HIS A 104 -55.90 -12.00 -0.59
N ARG A 105 -55.85 -12.24 -1.90
CA ARG A 105 -54.62 -12.67 -2.59
C ARG A 105 -53.71 -11.51 -2.97
N ASP A 106 -54.30 -10.37 -3.37
CA ASP A 106 -53.57 -9.14 -3.69
C ASP A 106 -53.69 -8.16 -2.50
N ARG A 107 -52.62 -7.99 -1.71
CA ARG A 107 -52.57 -7.03 -0.59
C ARG A 107 -52.44 -5.56 -1.03
N GLU A 108 -52.41 -5.31 -2.34
CA GLU A 108 -52.22 -4.00 -2.94
C GLU A 108 -53.39 -3.69 -3.88
N GLY A 109 -54.25 -2.76 -3.48
CA GLY A 109 -55.39 -2.31 -4.28
C GLY A 109 -56.36 -1.44 -3.49
N ILE A 110 -57.01 -0.49 -4.16
CA ILE A 110 -58.06 0.37 -3.59
C ILE A 110 -59.41 -0.10 -4.15
N VAL A 111 -60.34 -0.45 -3.27
CA VAL A 111 -61.73 -0.73 -3.68
C VAL A 111 -62.44 0.59 -3.96
N MET A 112 -62.92 0.77 -5.17
CA MET A 112 -63.60 2.01 -5.58
C MET A 112 -64.81 1.72 -6.49
N GLY A 113 -65.76 2.65 -6.52
CA GLY A 113 -66.94 2.54 -7.39
C GLY A 113 -66.57 2.64 -8.87
N ALA A 114 -67.26 1.90 -9.73
CA ALA A 114 -67.00 1.86 -11.18
C ALA A 114 -67.08 3.24 -11.85
N MET A 115 -68.02 4.10 -11.41
CA MET A 115 -68.11 5.48 -11.91
C MET A 115 -66.90 6.33 -11.53
N GLU A 116 -66.39 6.16 -10.30
CA GLU A 116 -65.23 6.91 -9.83
C GLU A 116 -63.95 6.44 -10.53
N PHE A 117 -63.83 5.12 -10.76
CA PHE A 117 -62.77 4.56 -11.58
C PHE A 117 -62.81 5.12 -13.01
N ALA A 118 -63.97 5.10 -13.66
CA ALA A 118 -64.13 5.64 -15.02
C ALA A 118 -63.81 7.14 -15.08
N ARG A 119 -64.19 7.92 -14.05
CA ARG A 119 -63.87 9.35 -13.92
C ARG A 119 -62.37 9.59 -13.83
N LEU A 120 -61.66 8.82 -12.99
CA LEU A 120 -60.21 8.95 -12.81
C LEU A 120 -59.44 8.52 -14.06
N VAL A 121 -59.89 7.47 -14.74
CA VAL A 121 -59.32 7.02 -16.02
C VAL A 121 -59.50 8.09 -17.10
N ALA A 122 -60.71 8.65 -17.23
CA ALA A 122 -60.98 9.72 -18.19
C ALA A 122 -60.14 10.97 -17.89
N ALA A 123 -59.98 11.34 -16.62
CA ALA A 123 -59.10 12.44 -16.22
C ALA A 123 -57.62 12.17 -16.55
N ALA A 124 -57.13 10.95 -16.26
CA ALA A 124 -55.76 10.55 -16.58
C ALA A 124 -55.49 10.51 -18.10
N GLN A 125 -56.48 10.11 -18.89
CA GLN A 125 -56.41 10.11 -20.36
C GLN A 125 -56.53 11.52 -20.97
N ALA A 126 -57.24 12.44 -20.33
CA ALA A 126 -57.30 13.84 -20.76
C ALA A 126 -55.97 14.59 -20.52
N ASP A 127 -55.26 14.27 -19.42
CA ASP A 127 -53.94 14.83 -19.08
C ASP A 127 -52.76 14.17 -19.83
N HIS A 128 -52.99 13.16 -20.69
CA HIS A 128 -51.94 12.40 -21.39
C HIS A 128 -51.15 13.17 -22.47
N SER A 129 -51.57 14.39 -22.82
CA SER A 129 -50.94 15.16 -23.92
C SER A 129 -49.58 15.77 -23.56
N THR A 130 -49.28 15.88 -22.27
CA THR A 130 -47.98 16.28 -21.70
C THR A 130 -47.96 15.75 -20.29
N ALA A 131 -47.62 14.46 -20.07
CA ALA A 131 -47.42 13.96 -18.71
C ALA A 131 -46.23 14.75 -18.12
N PRO A 132 -46.46 15.70 -17.20
CA PRO A 132 -45.34 16.43 -16.63
C PRO A 132 -44.49 15.40 -15.87
N SER A 133 -43.19 15.35 -16.16
CA SER A 133 -42.25 14.64 -15.30
C SER A 133 -42.45 15.12 -13.87
N ALA A 134 -42.42 14.20 -12.91
CA ALA A 134 -42.52 14.55 -11.50
C ALA A 134 -41.63 15.76 -11.21
N GLY A 135 -42.25 16.83 -10.72
CA GLY A 135 -41.50 18.03 -10.38
C GLY A 135 -40.46 17.74 -9.32
N GLU A 136 -39.31 18.40 -9.42
CA GLU A 136 -38.29 18.36 -8.37
C GLU A 136 -38.86 19.00 -7.10
N VAL A 137 -38.91 18.21 -6.02
CA VAL A 137 -39.38 18.66 -4.71
C VAL A 137 -38.19 18.84 -3.80
N LEU A 138 -38.03 20.04 -3.26
CA LEU A 138 -37.00 20.35 -2.28
C LEU A 138 -37.47 19.98 -0.87
N LEU A 139 -36.61 19.30 -0.12
CA LEU A 139 -36.79 19.06 1.31
C LEU A 139 -36.06 20.18 2.08
N GLU A 140 -36.83 21.12 2.62
CA GLU A 140 -36.27 22.36 3.21
C GLU A 140 -35.85 22.18 4.66
N ASN A 141 -36.72 21.58 5.47
CA ASN A 141 -36.54 21.44 6.92
C ASN A 141 -37.13 20.12 7.43
N ALA A 142 -36.53 19.56 8.47
CA ALA A 142 -37.09 18.46 9.24
C ALA A 142 -36.97 18.74 10.75
N SER A 143 -38.07 18.57 11.48
CA SER A 143 -38.11 18.67 12.94
C SER A 143 -38.58 17.36 13.54
N TYR A 144 -37.84 16.84 14.51
CA TYR A 144 -38.17 15.64 15.24
C TYR A 144 -38.49 16.01 16.68
N LYS A 145 -39.63 15.54 17.19
CA LYS A 145 -39.99 15.63 18.61
C LYS A 145 -40.14 14.22 19.16
N ALA A 146 -39.15 13.77 19.91
CA ALA A 146 -39.03 12.41 20.40
C ALA A 146 -39.20 12.33 21.91
N GLN A 147 -39.77 11.21 22.37
CA GLN A 147 -39.89 10.87 23.79
C GLN A 147 -39.65 9.38 24.00
N VAL A 148 -39.13 9.04 25.17
CA VAL A 148 -38.88 7.65 25.56
C VAL A 148 -40.13 7.09 26.23
N GLU A 149 -40.73 6.08 25.60
CA GLU A 149 -41.87 5.32 26.16
C GLU A 149 -41.48 3.87 26.36
N GLY A 150 -41.16 3.50 27.60
CA GLY A 150 -40.75 2.14 27.94
C GLY A 150 -39.47 1.73 27.22
N ASP A 151 -39.57 0.78 26.29
CA ASP A 151 -38.48 0.25 25.46
C ASP A 151 -38.51 0.78 24.02
N ARG A 152 -39.28 1.84 23.74
CA ARG A 152 -39.36 2.47 22.43
C ARG A 152 -39.08 3.97 22.52
N LEU A 153 -38.49 4.50 21.46
CA LEU A 153 -38.42 5.92 21.17
C LEU A 153 -39.57 6.24 20.23
N VAL A 154 -40.53 7.05 20.69
CA VAL A 154 -41.67 7.51 19.90
C VAL A 154 -41.40 8.95 19.49
N ALA A 155 -41.59 9.29 18.22
CA ALA A 155 -41.34 10.63 17.74
C ALA A 155 -42.39 11.11 16.73
N GLN A 156 -42.59 12.42 16.71
CA GLN A 156 -43.29 13.13 15.65
C GLN A 156 -42.25 13.77 14.72
N LEU A 157 -42.28 13.39 13.45
CA LEU A 157 -41.44 13.97 12.41
C LEU A 157 -42.28 14.91 11.55
N GLN A 158 -41.88 16.17 11.50
CA GLN A 158 -42.44 17.18 10.60
C GLN A 158 -41.42 17.52 9.53
N VAL A 159 -41.77 17.31 8.27
CA VAL A 159 -40.94 17.63 7.10
C VAL A 159 -41.62 18.70 6.27
N THR A 160 -40.89 19.78 5.96
CA THR A 160 -41.35 20.82 5.03
C THR A 160 -40.81 20.51 3.64
N LEU A 161 -41.73 20.38 2.69
CA LEU A 161 -41.45 20.07 1.29
C LEU A 161 -41.94 21.21 0.42
N ARG A 162 -41.15 21.61 -0.57
CA ARG A 162 -41.53 22.64 -1.54
C ARG A 162 -41.49 22.10 -2.96
N ASN A 163 -42.66 22.04 -3.59
CA ASN A 163 -42.79 21.71 -5.01
C ASN A 163 -42.70 23.01 -5.82
N GLN A 164 -41.61 23.20 -6.56
CA GLN A 164 -41.37 24.42 -7.33
C GLN A 164 -41.95 24.37 -8.74
N THR A 165 -42.48 23.23 -9.16
CA THR A 165 -43.00 23.04 -10.51
C THR A 165 -44.47 23.38 -10.60
N SER A 166 -44.97 23.66 -11.81
CA SER A 166 -46.40 23.92 -12.07
C SER A 166 -47.27 22.65 -12.07
N SER A 167 -46.68 21.48 -11.81
CA SER A 167 -47.33 20.17 -11.83
C SER A 167 -47.27 19.48 -10.46
N TRP A 168 -47.70 18.21 -10.41
CA TRP A 168 -47.45 17.34 -9.27
C TRP A 168 -45.94 17.06 -9.12
N GLY A 169 -45.50 16.78 -7.89
CA GLY A 169 -44.10 16.55 -7.55
C GLY A 169 -43.89 15.22 -6.83
N GLN A 170 -42.67 14.69 -6.87
CA GLN A 170 -42.27 13.50 -6.09
C GLN A 170 -41.12 13.87 -5.17
N ALA A 171 -41.32 13.71 -3.86
CA ALA A 171 -40.28 13.85 -2.86
C ALA A 171 -39.77 12.48 -2.41
N THR A 172 -38.49 12.39 -2.08
CA THR A 172 -37.93 11.20 -1.42
C THR A 172 -37.57 11.57 0.01
N VAL A 173 -38.25 10.96 0.98
CA VAL A 173 -38.03 11.17 2.41
C VAL A 173 -37.40 9.92 3.00
N ARG A 174 -36.15 10.00 3.43
CA ARG A 174 -35.47 8.87 4.09
C ARG A 174 -36.09 8.63 5.46
N ILE A 175 -36.56 7.40 5.69
CA ILE A 175 -37.20 7.00 6.95
C ILE A 175 -36.34 5.96 7.68
N GLY A 176 -35.45 5.25 6.97
CA GLY A 176 -34.53 4.29 7.54
C GLY A 176 -35.23 3.26 8.42
N ARG A 177 -34.69 3.10 9.63
CA ARG A 177 -35.16 2.14 10.65
C ARG A 177 -36.40 2.59 11.41
N TRP A 178 -36.91 3.79 11.20
CA TRP A 178 -38.16 4.21 11.80
C TRP A 178 -39.33 3.37 11.29
N GLN A 179 -40.16 2.93 12.23
CA GLN A 179 -41.47 2.36 11.95
C GLN A 179 -42.46 3.51 11.82
N VAL A 180 -43.19 3.57 10.71
CA VAL A 180 -44.20 4.61 10.45
C VAL A 180 -45.55 4.08 10.90
N GLU A 181 -46.10 4.70 11.94
CA GLU A 181 -47.41 4.35 12.50
C GLU A 181 -48.52 5.13 11.78
N GLN A 182 -48.25 6.41 11.47
CA GLN A 182 -49.20 7.27 10.76
C GLN A 182 -48.47 8.31 9.91
N ALA A 183 -49.08 8.68 8.78
CA ALA A 183 -48.61 9.76 7.91
C ALA A 183 -49.76 10.69 7.53
N ARG A 184 -49.51 11.99 7.54
CA ARG A 184 -50.47 13.05 7.19
C ARG A 184 -49.79 14.11 6.35
N LEU A 185 -50.45 14.56 5.28
CA LEU A 185 -50.00 15.62 4.39
C LEU A 185 -50.91 16.84 4.53
N ILE A 186 -50.30 18.01 4.68
CA ILE A 186 -50.95 19.32 4.70
C ILE A 186 -50.39 20.11 3.52
N SER A 187 -51.27 20.62 2.66
CA SER A 187 -50.88 21.33 1.43
C SER A 187 -51.43 22.75 1.46
N GLY A 188 -50.66 23.68 2.04
CA GLY A 188 -51.05 25.06 2.31
C GLY A 188 -51.48 25.33 3.77
N PRO A 189 -51.47 26.61 4.19
CA PRO A 189 -51.58 27.02 5.60
C PRO A 189 -52.90 26.66 6.29
N ASP A 190 -54.02 26.58 5.56
CA ASP A 190 -55.35 26.28 6.11
C ASP A 190 -55.93 24.93 5.63
N ALA A 191 -55.09 24.08 5.03
CA ALA A 191 -55.54 22.79 4.50
C ALA A 191 -55.74 21.77 5.62
N LYS A 192 -56.84 20.99 5.54
CA LYS A 192 -57.03 19.85 6.45
C LYS A 192 -56.00 18.77 6.14
N PRO A 193 -55.43 18.10 7.17
CA PRO A 193 -54.52 16.97 6.95
C PRO A 193 -55.21 15.84 6.21
N VAL A 194 -54.57 15.33 5.15
CA VAL A 194 -55.04 14.18 4.37
C VAL A 194 -54.02 13.04 4.45
N GLN A 195 -54.43 11.81 4.12
CA GLN A 195 -53.46 10.72 3.97
C GLN A 195 -52.61 10.95 2.71
N PRO A 196 -51.27 10.97 2.81
CA PRO A 196 -50.40 11.08 1.65
C PRO A 196 -50.46 9.82 0.79
N LEU A 197 -50.28 9.99 -0.52
CA LEU A 197 -49.92 8.88 -1.38
C LEU A 197 -48.43 8.59 -1.18
N LEU A 198 -48.13 7.41 -0.62
CA LEU A 198 -46.79 6.98 -0.27
C LEU A 198 -46.43 5.68 -1.00
N THR A 199 -45.17 5.54 -1.39
CA THR A 199 -44.60 4.26 -1.82
C THR A 199 -43.27 4.06 -1.12
N ARG A 200 -43.09 2.93 -0.45
CA ARG A 200 -41.81 2.59 0.18
C ARG A 200 -40.90 1.96 -0.87
N VAL A 201 -39.71 2.52 -1.02
CA VAL A 201 -38.63 1.94 -1.82
C VAL A 201 -37.41 1.88 -0.92
N GLU A 202 -37.02 0.66 -0.56
CA GLU A 202 -35.94 0.40 0.40
C GLU A 202 -36.17 1.15 1.73
N ASP A 203 -35.23 2.03 2.09
CA ASP A 203 -35.21 2.81 3.34
C ASP A 203 -35.82 4.22 3.18
N ALA A 204 -36.48 4.49 2.05
CA ALA A 204 -37.09 5.77 1.77
C ALA A 204 -38.59 5.64 1.44
N LEU A 205 -39.31 6.73 1.71
CA LEU A 205 -40.68 6.94 1.28
C LEU A 205 -40.68 7.91 0.09
N HIS A 206 -41.23 7.48 -1.02
CA HIS A 206 -41.64 8.38 -2.08
C HIS A 206 -43.00 8.97 -1.74
N VAL A 207 -43.06 10.30 -1.70
CA VAL A 207 -44.23 11.08 -1.36
C VAL A 207 -44.67 11.84 -2.60
N TYR A 208 -45.92 11.64 -3.01
CA TYR A 208 -46.47 12.33 -4.17
C TYR A 208 -47.23 13.59 -3.72
N LEU A 209 -46.81 14.74 -4.23
CA LEU A 209 -47.40 16.04 -3.93
C LEU A 209 -48.34 16.45 -5.06
N PRO A 210 -49.63 16.69 -4.78
CA PRO A 210 -50.64 16.83 -5.83
C PRO A 210 -50.62 18.19 -6.54
N ARG A 211 -49.92 19.19 -5.99
CA ARG A 211 -49.94 20.58 -6.46
C ARG A 211 -48.58 21.27 -6.25
N PRO A 212 -48.35 22.42 -6.92
CA PRO A 212 -47.24 23.32 -6.62
C PRO A 212 -47.36 23.94 -5.22
N GLY A 213 -46.22 24.37 -4.64
CA GLY A 213 -46.16 25.16 -3.41
C GLY A 213 -45.59 24.41 -2.21
N ASP A 214 -45.91 24.92 -1.01
CA ASP A 214 -45.38 24.42 0.25
C ASP A 214 -46.30 23.36 0.85
N HIS A 215 -45.69 22.29 1.33
CA HIS A 215 -46.35 21.15 1.93
C HIS A 215 -45.68 20.78 3.25
N GLN A 216 -46.48 20.33 4.21
CA GLN A 216 -45.99 19.76 5.45
C GLN A 216 -46.40 18.29 5.53
N LEU A 217 -45.40 17.45 5.74
CA LEU A 217 -45.58 16.02 5.93
C LEU A 217 -45.31 15.69 7.39
N LEU A 218 -46.33 15.16 8.06
CA LEU A 218 -46.29 14.79 9.46
C LEU A 218 -46.30 13.26 9.57
N PHE A 219 -45.31 12.71 10.26
CA PHE A 219 -45.26 11.29 10.59
C PHE A 219 -45.27 11.08 12.09
N ASP A 220 -46.05 10.10 12.52
CA ASP A 220 -45.91 9.49 13.83
C ASP A 220 -45.04 8.24 13.65
N ILE A 221 -43.84 8.24 14.23
CA ILE A 221 -42.80 7.24 14.02
C ILE A 221 -42.31 6.65 15.34
N SER A 222 -41.81 5.43 15.29
CA SER A 222 -41.24 4.76 16.46
C SER A 222 -40.02 3.90 16.12
N LEU A 223 -39.14 3.72 17.10
CA LEU A 223 -37.94 2.90 16.99
C LEU A 223 -37.73 2.13 18.31
N PRO A 224 -37.38 0.83 18.28
CA PRO A 224 -37.04 0.11 19.50
C PRO A 224 -35.71 0.61 20.11
N LEU A 225 -35.66 0.72 21.43
CA LEU A 225 -34.47 0.99 22.22
C LEU A 225 -33.80 -0.34 22.61
N GLN A 226 -32.63 -0.61 22.05
CA GLN A 226 -31.87 -1.82 22.30
C GLN A 226 -31.24 -1.78 23.70
N PRO A 227 -31.43 -2.82 24.55
CA PRO A 227 -30.75 -2.89 25.83
C PRO A 227 -29.27 -3.21 25.67
N ILE A 228 -28.41 -2.50 26.40
CA ILE A 228 -26.97 -2.77 26.53
C ILE A 228 -26.64 -2.73 28.02
N GLY A 229 -26.68 -3.89 28.68
CA GLY A 229 -26.57 -3.95 30.14
C GLY A 229 -27.74 -3.23 30.82
N ALA A 230 -27.44 -2.19 31.62
CA ALA A 230 -28.44 -1.34 32.26
C ALA A 230 -28.86 -0.13 31.39
N ASP A 231 -28.13 0.11 30.29
CA ASP A 231 -28.31 1.25 29.40
C ASP A 231 -29.22 0.90 28.21
N ARG A 232 -29.74 1.93 27.55
CA ARG A 232 -30.62 1.78 26.37
C ARG A 232 -30.05 2.55 25.21
N ARG A 233 -29.91 1.92 24.04
CA ARG A 233 -29.35 2.53 22.84
C ARG A 233 -30.35 2.56 21.69
N ALA A 234 -30.39 3.67 20.97
CA ALA A 234 -31.06 3.81 19.68
C ALA A 234 -30.06 4.30 18.65
N VAL A 235 -30.19 3.80 17.42
CA VAL A 235 -29.50 4.36 16.27
C VAL A 235 -30.57 4.80 15.27
N ILE A 236 -30.57 6.10 15.00
CA ILE A 236 -31.63 6.84 14.34
C ILE A 236 -31.14 7.23 12.95
N ASP A 237 -32.00 7.04 11.95
CA ASP A 237 -31.75 7.56 10.61
C ASP A 237 -32.52 8.88 10.44
N LEU A 238 -31.85 9.88 9.88
CA LEU A 238 -32.41 11.21 9.64
C LEU A 238 -32.74 11.40 8.15
N THR A 239 -33.68 12.28 7.86
CA THR A 239 -34.15 12.56 6.49
C THR A 239 -33.08 13.23 5.63
N GLY A 240 -32.06 13.83 6.25
CA GLY A 240 -30.95 14.52 5.58
C GLY A 240 -31.26 15.95 5.12
N ALA A 241 -32.26 16.60 5.73
CA ALA A 241 -32.60 18.00 5.47
C ALA A 241 -31.41 18.93 5.74
N ALA A 242 -31.28 20.00 4.93
CA ALA A 242 -30.23 21.01 5.12
C ALA A 242 -30.32 21.68 6.50
N SER A 243 -31.55 21.97 6.96
CA SER A 243 -31.84 22.38 8.33
C SER A 243 -32.63 21.26 9.02
N SER A 244 -32.17 20.82 10.19
CA SER A 244 -32.99 19.97 11.04
C SER A 244 -32.63 20.05 12.51
N GLU A 245 -33.64 19.84 13.34
CA GLU A 245 -33.53 19.81 14.79
C GLU A 245 -34.15 18.54 15.34
N PHE A 246 -33.48 17.95 16.32
CA PHE A 246 -33.94 16.76 17.02
C PHE A 246 -34.15 17.09 18.50
N HIS A 247 -35.42 17.21 18.88
CA HIS A 247 -35.86 17.46 20.25
C HIS A 247 -36.14 16.11 20.91
N ILE A 248 -35.53 15.84 22.07
CA ILE A 248 -35.76 14.59 22.80
C ILE A 248 -36.05 14.84 24.28
N GLN A 249 -37.14 14.25 24.75
CA GLN A 249 -37.48 14.16 26.16
C GLN A 249 -36.90 12.89 26.78
N VAL A 250 -36.04 13.09 27.77
CA VAL A 250 -35.32 12.04 28.49
C VAL A 250 -35.91 11.92 29.89
N PRO A 251 -36.36 10.73 30.31
CA PRO A 251 -37.04 10.54 31.58
C PRO A 251 -36.13 10.87 32.77
N ALA A 252 -36.75 11.10 33.93
CA ALA A 252 -36.03 11.25 35.19
C ALA A 252 -35.16 10.01 35.49
N GLY A 253 -34.02 10.21 36.15
CA GLY A 253 -33.09 9.14 36.51
C GLY A 253 -32.18 8.67 35.36
N ARG A 254 -32.25 9.28 34.17
CA ARG A 254 -31.44 8.89 33.00
C ARG A 254 -30.70 10.09 32.40
N ASN A 255 -29.42 9.94 32.09
CA ASN A 255 -28.64 10.88 31.28
C ASN A 255 -28.64 10.48 29.81
N LEU A 256 -28.33 11.44 28.94
CA LEU A 256 -28.31 11.25 27.49
C LEU A 256 -26.88 11.32 26.97
N LEU A 257 -26.44 10.26 26.31
CA LEU A 257 -25.21 10.23 25.52
C LEU A 257 -25.59 10.34 24.04
N LEU A 258 -24.96 11.29 23.34
CA LEU A 258 -25.06 11.48 21.91
C LEU A 258 -23.73 11.08 21.27
N GLU A 259 -23.73 10.06 20.42
CA GLU A 259 -22.50 9.52 19.78
C GLU A 259 -21.41 9.15 20.81
N GLY A 260 -21.81 8.71 22.00
CA GLY A 260 -20.91 8.39 23.11
C GLY A 260 -20.48 9.58 23.99
N LEU A 261 -20.90 10.80 23.66
CA LEU A 261 -20.67 11.99 24.49
C LEU A 261 -21.87 12.26 25.39
N GLU A 262 -21.68 12.25 26.72
CA GLU A 262 -22.72 12.65 27.67
C GLU A 262 -23.05 14.14 27.52
N LEU A 263 -24.32 14.45 27.27
CA LEU A 263 -24.83 15.81 27.17
C LEU A 263 -25.17 16.35 28.56
N SER A 264 -24.76 17.58 28.84
CA SER A 264 -25.12 18.28 30.08
C SER A 264 -26.64 18.36 30.23
N ARG A 265 -27.16 17.79 31.31
CA ARG A 265 -28.59 17.81 31.61
C ARG A 265 -29.03 19.25 31.98
N PRO A 266 -30.08 19.79 31.34
CA PRO A 266 -30.54 21.16 31.60
C PRO A 266 -31.35 21.33 32.91
N VAL A 267 -31.86 20.22 33.46
CA VAL A 267 -32.67 20.16 34.68
C VAL A 267 -32.10 19.11 35.65
N PRO A 268 -32.50 19.09 36.93
CA PRO A 268 -32.08 18.04 37.87
C PRO A 268 -32.41 16.62 37.38
N LEU A 269 -31.65 15.62 37.85
CA LEU A 269 -31.83 14.21 37.47
C LEU A 269 -33.24 13.67 37.84
N THR A 270 -33.91 14.29 38.81
CA THR A 270 -35.25 13.92 39.28
C THR A 270 -36.39 14.37 38.36
N GLU A 271 -36.12 15.23 37.39
CA GLU A 271 -37.12 15.80 36.48
C GLU A 271 -36.88 15.32 35.04
N VAL A 272 -37.90 15.35 34.18
CA VAL A 272 -37.75 15.03 32.74
C VAL A 272 -36.94 16.14 32.07
N ALA A 273 -35.89 15.78 31.32
CA ALA A 273 -35.05 16.73 30.61
C ALA A 273 -35.39 16.78 29.13
N GLU A 274 -35.39 17.99 28.55
CA GLU A 274 -35.55 18.20 27.11
C GLU A 274 -34.21 18.64 26.51
N TYR A 275 -33.76 17.93 25.46
CA TYR A 275 -32.54 18.26 24.73
C TYR A 275 -32.88 18.70 23.31
N VAL A 276 -32.18 19.72 22.82
CA VAL A 276 -32.26 20.17 21.43
C VAL A 276 -30.93 19.86 20.74
N ILE A 277 -30.96 18.98 19.75
CA ILE A 277 -29.78 18.51 19.03
C ILE A 277 -29.85 19.03 17.58
N PRO A 278 -28.84 19.80 17.11
CA PRO A 278 -28.77 20.18 15.72
C PRO A 278 -28.47 18.95 14.84
N ALA A 279 -29.30 18.74 13.82
CA ALA A 279 -29.29 17.56 12.97
C ALA A 279 -29.09 17.89 11.47
N GLY A 280 -28.98 19.18 11.11
CA GLY A 280 -28.82 19.64 9.72
C GLY A 280 -27.68 18.94 8.97
N GLY A 281 -27.99 18.42 7.78
CA GLY A 281 -27.04 17.70 6.92
C GLY A 281 -26.60 16.32 7.44
N ARG A 282 -27.02 15.89 8.64
CA ARG A 282 -26.68 14.57 9.18
C ARG A 282 -27.60 13.49 8.60
N SER A 283 -27.05 12.29 8.38
CA SER A 283 -27.80 11.11 7.92
C SER A 283 -28.30 10.23 9.06
N GLY A 284 -27.77 10.38 10.29
CA GLY A 284 -28.20 9.61 11.45
C GLY A 284 -27.62 10.13 12.77
N LEU A 285 -28.16 9.59 13.88
CA LEU A 285 -27.74 9.85 15.26
C LEU A 285 -27.68 8.55 16.06
N GLN A 286 -26.69 8.38 16.93
CA GLN A 286 -26.68 7.36 17.97
C GLN A 286 -26.99 7.99 19.33
N LEU A 287 -28.06 7.53 19.96
CA LEU A 287 -28.47 7.94 21.30
C LEU A 287 -28.28 6.79 22.28
N GLU A 288 -27.80 7.11 23.48
CA GLU A 288 -27.70 6.16 24.58
C GLU A 288 -28.22 6.80 25.88
N LEU A 289 -29.05 6.07 26.61
CA LEU A 289 -29.68 6.49 27.85
C LEU A 289 -29.07 5.69 28.99
N THR A 290 -28.41 6.37 29.92
CA THR A 290 -27.74 5.71 31.07
C THR A 290 -28.30 6.19 32.40
N ASP A 291 -28.38 5.31 33.39
CA ASP A 291 -28.72 5.69 34.79
C ASP A 291 -27.49 5.97 35.65
N ARG A 292 -26.29 5.78 35.10
CA ARG A 292 -25.04 6.03 35.80
C ARG A 292 -24.70 7.50 35.62
N GLN A 293 -24.63 8.24 36.72
CA GLN A 293 -23.79 9.43 36.76
C GLN A 293 -22.38 8.93 36.46
N GLN A 294 -21.90 9.10 35.23
CA GLN A 294 -20.47 9.13 35.03
C GLN A 294 -20.01 10.41 35.74
N THR A 295 -19.66 10.28 37.03
CA THR A 295 -18.60 11.12 37.59
C THR A 295 -17.52 11.13 36.53
N ALA A 296 -17.31 12.25 35.85
CA ALA A 296 -16.46 12.36 34.66
C ALA A 296 -15.16 11.57 34.85
N ARG A 297 -15.18 10.30 34.44
CA ARG A 297 -14.02 9.45 34.36
C ARG A 297 -13.66 9.53 32.89
N SER A 298 -13.09 10.68 32.53
CA SER A 298 -12.44 10.91 31.26
C SER A 298 -11.15 10.09 31.25
N ASP A 299 -11.26 8.76 31.32
CA ASP A 299 -10.09 7.90 31.17
C ASP A 299 -9.56 8.15 29.75
N VAL A 300 -8.34 8.68 29.67
CA VAL A 300 -7.63 8.87 28.40
C VAL A 300 -7.31 7.48 27.89
N LEU A 301 -7.86 7.13 26.73
CA LEU A 301 -7.47 5.91 26.03
C LEU A 301 -6.45 6.29 24.98
N THR A 302 -5.23 5.80 25.17
CA THR A 302 -4.11 6.07 24.28
C THR A 302 -3.63 4.75 23.70
N PHE A 303 -3.56 4.64 22.37
CA PHE A 303 -3.04 3.47 21.69
C PHE A 303 -1.79 3.85 20.91
N ALA A 304 -0.74 3.04 21.02
CA ALA A 304 0.52 3.24 20.31
C ALA A 304 0.82 2.08 19.38
N SER A 305 1.23 2.40 18.16
CA SER A 305 1.84 1.46 17.23
C SER A 305 3.21 1.98 16.83
N THR A 306 4.27 1.23 17.15
CA THR A 306 5.65 1.66 16.89
C THR A 306 6.33 0.77 15.86
N LEU A 307 6.91 1.40 14.84
CA LEU A 307 7.86 0.76 13.93
C LEU A 307 9.28 1.11 14.40
N PHE A 308 10.04 0.10 14.80
CA PHE A 308 11.45 0.21 15.19
C PHE A 308 12.35 -0.16 14.01
N GLY A 309 13.31 0.71 13.72
CA GLY A 309 14.37 0.52 12.73
C GLY A 309 15.71 0.53 13.43
N VAL A 310 16.43 -0.59 13.34
CA VAL A 310 17.74 -0.77 13.97
C VAL A 310 18.73 -1.08 12.86
N ASN A 311 19.71 -0.19 12.67
CA ASN A 311 20.77 -0.37 11.69
C ASN A 311 22.06 -0.71 12.42
N VAL A 312 22.58 -1.90 12.19
CA VAL A 312 23.79 -2.39 12.87
C VAL A 312 25.02 -2.14 12.01
N ALA A 313 25.95 -1.38 12.56
CA ALA A 313 27.31 -1.24 12.06
C ALA A 313 28.32 -1.81 13.08
N PRO A 314 29.56 -2.11 12.68
CA PRO A 314 30.60 -2.44 13.65
C PRO A 314 30.88 -1.23 14.56
N GLY A 315 30.74 -1.39 15.88
CA GLY A 315 31.00 -0.34 16.85
C GLY A 315 29.79 0.52 17.23
N GLU A 316 28.77 0.60 16.37
CA GLU A 316 27.63 1.50 16.55
C GLU A 316 26.33 0.87 16.02
N VAL A 317 25.24 1.09 16.74
CA VAL A 317 23.89 0.72 16.32
C VAL A 317 23.03 1.97 16.28
N SER A 318 22.57 2.36 15.08
CA SER A 318 21.61 3.45 14.93
C SER A 318 20.20 2.92 15.18
N TRP A 319 19.43 3.65 15.99
CA TRP A 319 18.08 3.29 16.40
C TRP A 319 17.09 4.38 16.00
N THR A 320 15.94 3.96 15.47
CA THR A 320 14.83 4.85 15.11
C THR A 320 13.53 4.20 15.53
N ALA A 321 12.65 4.96 16.18
CA ALA A 321 11.31 4.50 16.52
C ALA A 321 10.28 5.51 15.98
N GLN A 322 9.44 5.06 15.05
CA GLN A 322 8.32 5.85 14.56
C GLN A 322 7.03 5.34 15.19
N THR A 323 6.52 6.10 16.15
CA THR A 323 5.31 5.79 16.90
C THR A 323 4.12 6.55 16.33
N THR A 324 3.06 5.83 15.99
CA THR A 324 1.74 6.42 15.73
C THR A 324 0.90 6.30 16.99
N LEU A 325 0.56 7.44 17.58
CA LEU A 325 -0.23 7.57 18.79
C LEU A 325 -1.67 7.96 18.44
N GLN A 326 -2.65 7.24 19.00
CA GLN A 326 -4.07 7.55 18.87
C GLN A 326 -4.65 7.86 20.24
N VAL A 327 -5.11 9.10 20.44
CA VAL A 327 -5.63 9.60 21.72
C VAL A 327 -7.14 9.79 21.61
N PHE A 328 -7.88 9.14 22.50
CA PHE A 328 -9.33 9.26 22.62
C PHE A 328 -9.71 9.79 24.02
N GLY A 329 -10.81 10.54 24.10
CA GLY A 329 -11.27 11.13 25.34
C GLY A 329 -10.63 12.50 25.60
N ARG A 330 -9.98 12.67 26.76
CA ARG A 330 -9.36 13.95 27.14
C ARG A 330 -8.10 14.20 26.27
N PRO A 331 -8.00 15.35 25.60
CA PRO A 331 -6.78 15.74 24.89
C PRO A 331 -5.57 15.73 25.82
N ILE A 332 -4.40 15.37 25.29
CA ILE A 332 -3.13 15.41 26.02
C ILE A 332 -2.23 16.50 25.44
N ASP A 333 -1.50 17.19 26.28
CA ASP A 333 -0.47 18.16 25.96
C ASP A 333 0.93 17.71 26.42
N GLU A 334 1.00 16.60 27.15
CA GLU A 334 2.22 16.05 27.69
C GLU A 334 2.26 14.52 27.51
N LEU A 335 3.43 13.99 27.13
CA LEU A 335 3.66 12.55 27.01
C LEU A 335 5.03 12.20 27.62
N ALA A 336 5.00 11.36 28.66
CA ALA A 336 6.20 10.79 29.24
C ALA A 336 6.58 9.51 28.49
N CYS A 337 7.85 9.36 28.12
CA CYS A 337 8.40 8.14 27.53
C CYS A 337 9.64 7.72 28.30
N SER A 338 10.10 6.49 28.14
CA SER A 338 11.42 6.09 28.64
C SER A 338 12.12 5.10 27.72
N VAL A 339 13.45 5.19 27.69
CA VAL A 339 14.34 4.30 26.93
C VAL A 339 15.44 3.78 27.85
N PRO A 340 16.12 2.66 27.55
CA PRO A 340 17.28 2.21 28.31
C PRO A 340 18.38 3.28 28.33
N ALA A 341 19.11 3.41 29.44
CA ALA A 341 20.21 4.39 29.56
C ALA A 341 21.41 4.10 28.63
N SER A 342 21.46 2.90 28.03
CA SER A 342 22.42 2.55 26.98
C SER A 342 22.13 3.22 25.62
N LEU A 343 20.94 3.77 25.44
CA LEU A 343 20.54 4.50 24.23
C LEU A 343 20.73 6.01 24.43
N GLU A 344 21.58 6.61 23.61
CA GLU A 344 21.71 8.06 23.53
C GLU A 344 20.69 8.62 22.52
N ILE A 345 19.72 9.42 23.00
CA ILE A 345 18.71 10.05 22.15
C ILE A 345 19.30 11.28 21.46
N THR A 346 19.33 11.27 20.13
CA THR A 346 19.88 12.35 19.31
C THR A 346 18.79 13.30 18.78
N GLY A 347 17.52 12.89 18.81
CA GLY A 347 16.43 13.76 18.40
C GLY A 347 15.04 13.15 18.54
N VAL A 348 14.05 14.03 18.74
CA VAL A 348 12.63 13.68 18.74
C VAL A 348 11.86 14.68 17.87
N GLU A 349 11.04 14.17 16.96
CA GLU A 349 10.27 14.96 16.01
C GLU A 349 8.77 14.59 16.09
N SER A 350 7.90 15.59 16.18
CA SER A 350 6.44 15.41 16.15
C SER A 350 5.73 16.72 15.80
N VAL A 351 4.58 16.64 15.13
CA VAL A 351 3.80 17.82 14.76
C VAL A 351 3.25 18.51 16.02
N GLY A 352 3.54 19.80 16.17
CA GLY A 352 3.07 20.60 17.31
C GLY A 352 3.87 20.38 18.60
N LEU A 353 4.98 19.64 18.55
CA LEU A 353 5.92 19.51 19.66
C LEU A 353 6.58 20.87 19.91
N GLU A 354 6.53 21.33 21.16
CA GLU A 354 7.14 22.58 21.58
C GLU A 354 8.54 22.35 22.14
N ALA A 355 8.65 21.38 23.04
CA ALA A 355 9.90 21.02 23.68
C ALA A 355 9.92 19.53 24.03
N TRP A 356 11.13 19.00 24.14
CA TRP A 356 11.38 17.70 24.74
C TRP A 356 12.59 17.79 25.66
N GLU A 357 12.52 17.09 26.78
CA GLU A 357 13.55 17.12 27.82
C GLU A 357 13.96 15.69 28.20
N LEU A 358 15.23 15.51 28.51
CA LEU A 358 15.77 14.26 29.04
C LEU A 358 15.99 14.41 30.53
N ALA A 359 15.63 13.37 31.28
CA ALA A 359 15.90 13.26 32.71
C ALA A 359 16.35 11.84 33.04
N ASP A 360 17.09 11.70 34.14
CA ASP A 360 17.40 10.38 34.69
C ASP A 360 16.10 9.73 35.17
N GLY A 361 15.76 8.59 34.56
CA GLY A 361 14.63 7.76 34.96
C GLY A 361 15.01 6.75 36.03
N ALA A 362 14.01 6.05 36.57
CA ALA A 362 14.25 4.93 37.46
C ALA A 362 14.82 3.71 36.68
N ASP A 363 15.46 2.80 37.41
CA ASP A 363 15.83 1.45 36.93
C ASP A 363 16.73 1.42 35.68
N GLY A 364 17.70 2.35 35.59
CA GLY A 364 18.66 2.38 34.48
C GLY A 364 18.04 2.79 33.14
N ARG A 365 16.97 3.59 33.19
CA ARG A 365 16.30 4.18 32.03
C ARG A 365 16.47 5.69 32.00
N THR A 366 16.43 6.27 30.81
CA THR A 366 16.33 7.71 30.59
C THR A 366 14.88 8.07 30.33
N ALA A 367 14.33 9.00 31.11
CA ALA A 367 13.00 9.55 30.91
C ALA A 367 13.05 10.64 29.83
N ILE A 368 12.05 10.63 28.94
CA ILE A 368 11.88 11.61 27.86
C ILE A 368 10.53 12.27 28.06
N GLN A 369 10.51 13.57 28.37
CA GLN A 369 9.28 14.32 28.54
C GLN A 369 8.97 15.14 27.30
N LEU A 370 7.83 14.89 26.66
CA LEU A 370 7.38 15.60 25.47
C LEU A 370 6.27 16.59 25.83
N ARG A 371 6.44 17.86 25.46
CA ARG A 371 5.47 18.92 25.71
C ARG A 371 4.99 19.53 24.40
N TYR A 372 3.67 19.58 24.22
CA TYR A 372 3.01 20.06 23.01
C TYR A 372 2.44 21.46 23.22
N ARG A 373 2.54 22.30 22.20
CA ARG A 373 2.05 23.69 22.25
C ARG A 373 0.53 23.78 22.48
N GLN A 374 -0.22 22.81 21.97
CA GLN A 374 -1.67 22.72 22.12
C GLN A 374 -2.06 21.28 22.46
N PRO A 375 -2.95 21.06 23.45
CA PRO A 375 -3.51 19.74 23.73
C PRO A 375 -4.15 19.15 22.48
N PHE A 376 -3.95 17.86 22.24
CA PHE A 376 -4.48 17.18 21.06
C PHE A 376 -5.22 15.89 21.40
N ALA A 377 -6.23 15.59 20.59
CA ALA A 377 -6.89 14.30 20.49
C ALA A 377 -6.83 13.82 19.03
N GLY A 378 -6.99 12.52 18.80
CA GLY A 378 -6.84 11.91 17.48
C GLY A 378 -5.44 11.32 17.24
N THR A 379 -5.02 11.27 15.98
CA THR A 379 -3.78 10.59 15.57
C THR A 379 -2.60 11.54 15.47
N ARG A 380 -1.44 11.14 16.00
CA ARG A 380 -0.17 11.87 15.88
C ARG A 380 1.00 10.91 15.69
N THR A 381 1.94 11.29 14.83
CA THR A 381 3.18 10.52 14.61
C THR A 381 4.35 11.19 15.32
N ILE A 382 5.13 10.40 16.05
CA ILE A 382 6.31 10.81 16.80
C ILE A 382 7.48 9.96 16.32
N THR A 383 8.59 10.59 15.96
CA THR A 383 9.82 9.91 15.54
C THR A 383 10.92 10.17 16.54
N PHE A 384 11.45 9.11 17.14
CA PHE A 384 12.61 9.14 18.01
C PHE A 384 13.82 8.61 17.26
N ARG A 385 14.99 9.22 17.48
CA ARG A 385 16.28 8.80 16.93
C ARG A 385 17.31 8.73 18.04
N GLY A 386 18.18 7.74 17.96
CA GLY A 386 19.28 7.59 18.88
C GLY A 386 20.33 6.61 18.40
N ILE A 387 21.39 6.48 19.18
CA ILE A 387 22.53 5.61 18.91
C ILE A 387 22.88 4.79 20.15
N VAL A 388 23.34 3.56 19.93
CA VAL A 388 23.88 2.68 20.97
C VAL A 388 25.30 2.33 20.56
N SER A 389 26.26 2.54 21.46
CA SER A 389 27.62 2.04 21.29
C SER A 389 27.64 0.53 21.54
N SER A 390 28.17 -0.23 20.58
CA SER A 390 28.28 -1.69 20.71
C SER A 390 29.74 -2.12 20.58
N GLU A 391 30.27 -2.85 21.56
CA GLU A 391 31.59 -3.45 21.42
C GLU A 391 31.52 -4.68 20.48
N PRO A 392 32.52 -4.89 19.60
CA PRO A 392 32.58 -6.09 18.78
C PRO A 392 32.55 -7.37 19.64
N GLU A 393 31.82 -8.38 19.19
CA GLU A 393 31.65 -9.69 19.84
C GLU A 393 30.94 -9.68 21.21
N ALA A 394 30.78 -8.53 21.85
CA ALA A 394 29.99 -8.38 23.06
C ALA A 394 28.48 -8.38 22.72
N PRO A 395 27.64 -8.93 23.61
CA PRO A 395 26.19 -8.82 23.48
C PRO A 395 25.74 -7.37 23.72
N TRP A 396 24.88 -6.87 22.86
CA TRP A 396 24.16 -5.61 23.02
C TRP A 396 22.66 -5.84 22.91
N GLU A 397 21.87 -5.01 23.57
CA GLU A 397 20.42 -5.11 23.57
C GLU A 397 19.80 -4.12 22.59
N VAL A 398 18.78 -4.57 21.86
CA VAL A 398 17.94 -3.69 21.04
C VAL A 398 17.12 -2.82 21.98
N PRO A 399 17.27 -1.48 21.94
CA PRO A 399 16.54 -0.61 22.86
C PRO A 399 15.03 -0.66 22.65
N ASN A 400 14.30 -0.81 23.74
CA ASN A 400 12.85 -0.68 23.77
C ASN A 400 12.42 0.77 24.06
N LEU A 401 11.22 1.13 23.63
CA LEU A 401 10.59 2.41 23.95
C LEU A 401 9.36 2.12 24.79
N MET A 402 9.32 2.64 26.01
CA MET A 402 8.14 2.56 26.87
C MET A 402 7.42 3.89 26.84
N LEU A 403 6.10 3.86 26.64
CA LEU A 403 5.27 5.05 26.57
C LEU A 403 4.39 5.13 27.82
N GLY A 404 4.53 6.21 28.58
CA GLY A 404 3.74 6.45 29.78
C GLY A 404 2.27 6.68 29.44
N SER A 405 1.38 6.13 30.27
CA SER A 405 -0.07 6.32 30.16
C SER A 405 -0.69 5.86 28.83
N VAL A 406 -0.10 4.84 28.19
CA VAL A 406 -0.66 4.17 27.00
C VAL A 406 -1.45 2.92 27.42
N SER A 407 -2.64 2.75 26.87
CA SER A 407 -3.54 1.63 27.15
C SER A 407 -3.14 0.34 26.42
N SER A 408 -2.50 0.46 25.26
CA SER A 408 -1.94 -0.67 24.51
C SER A 408 -0.83 -0.18 23.58
N HIS A 409 0.29 -0.90 23.58
CA HIS A 409 1.43 -0.63 22.72
C HIS A 409 1.81 -1.90 21.96
N VAL A 410 1.71 -1.83 20.64
CA VAL A 410 2.15 -2.89 19.74
C VAL A 410 3.24 -2.37 18.82
N GLY A 411 4.04 -3.26 18.25
CA GLY A 411 5.07 -2.79 17.33
C GLY A 411 5.59 -3.82 16.37
N THR A 412 6.40 -3.32 15.46
CA THR A 412 7.20 -4.11 14.53
C THR A 412 8.63 -3.63 14.61
N LEU A 413 9.58 -4.56 14.51
CA LEU A 413 10.99 -4.25 14.58
C LEU A 413 11.68 -4.82 13.34
N VAL A 414 12.50 -3.99 12.72
CA VAL A 414 13.38 -4.37 11.62
C VAL A 414 14.82 -4.12 12.03
N VAL A 415 15.62 -5.18 12.02
CA VAL A 415 17.06 -5.10 12.22
C VAL A 415 17.74 -5.27 10.87
N SER A 416 18.45 -4.24 10.41
CA SER A 416 19.23 -4.25 9.17
C SER A 416 20.73 -4.31 9.48
N HIS A 417 21.47 -5.07 8.67
CA HIS A 417 22.92 -5.21 8.77
C HIS A 417 23.56 -5.45 7.40
N PRO A 418 24.80 -4.98 7.17
CA PRO A 418 25.52 -5.22 5.93
C PRO A 418 25.97 -6.68 5.80
N SER A 419 26.28 -7.13 4.58
CA SER A 419 26.67 -8.53 4.29
C SER A 419 27.93 -8.99 5.02
N GLY A 420 28.81 -8.05 5.38
CA GLY A 420 30.04 -8.26 6.14
C GLY A 420 29.85 -8.42 7.63
N VAL A 421 28.64 -8.21 8.14
CA VAL A 421 28.33 -8.38 9.56
C VAL A 421 27.55 -9.67 9.76
N ARG A 422 27.89 -10.40 10.81
CA ARG A 422 27.12 -11.54 11.31
C ARG A 422 26.48 -11.15 12.64
N LEU A 423 25.16 -11.21 12.67
CA LEU A 423 24.37 -11.10 13.89
C LEU A 423 24.09 -12.49 14.46
N GLN A 424 24.33 -12.66 15.76
CA GLN A 424 23.95 -13.86 16.50
C GLN A 424 22.97 -13.46 17.60
N ALA A 425 21.73 -13.93 17.52
CA ALA A 425 20.73 -13.67 18.56
C ALA A 425 21.10 -14.43 19.84
N GLN A 426 21.15 -13.71 20.97
CA GLN A 426 21.52 -14.25 22.28
C GLN A 426 20.27 -14.48 23.16
N ALA A 427 19.37 -13.50 23.18
CA ALA A 427 18.08 -13.59 23.87
C ALA A 427 16.96 -13.00 23.03
N ALA A 428 15.76 -13.56 23.15
CA ALA A 428 14.54 -13.06 22.51
C ALA A 428 13.31 -13.39 23.39
N SER A 429 12.67 -12.36 23.93
CA SER A 429 11.44 -12.42 24.73
C SER A 429 10.53 -11.24 24.36
N GLY A 430 9.21 -11.46 24.36
CA GLY A 430 8.24 -10.42 23.94
C GLY A 430 8.23 -10.13 22.43
N VAL A 431 9.02 -10.87 21.64
CA VAL A 431 9.16 -10.70 20.19
C VAL A 431 8.90 -12.00 19.44
N ARG A 432 8.44 -11.90 18.19
CA ARG A 432 8.32 -13.03 17.27
C ARG A 432 8.86 -12.70 15.90
N ALA A 433 9.75 -13.54 15.41
CA ALA A 433 10.27 -13.46 14.05
C ALA A 433 9.14 -13.69 13.03
N VAL A 434 9.10 -12.84 12.01
CA VAL A 434 8.15 -12.88 10.90
C VAL A 434 8.88 -12.63 9.58
N LYS A 435 8.19 -12.84 8.45
CA LYS A 435 8.72 -12.52 7.12
C LYS A 435 7.68 -11.72 6.36
N GLY A 436 8.14 -10.78 5.52
CA GLY A 436 7.29 -10.04 4.60
C GLY A 436 6.45 -8.94 5.25
N LEU A 437 6.91 -8.35 6.35
CA LEU A 437 6.34 -7.10 6.85
C LEU A 437 6.55 -5.99 5.80
N ALA A 438 5.52 -5.20 5.57
CA ALA A 438 5.63 -3.99 4.76
C ALA A 438 6.38 -2.93 5.58
N ILE A 439 7.61 -2.61 5.16
CA ILE A 439 8.46 -1.60 5.77
C ILE A 439 8.52 -0.41 4.81
N PRO A 440 8.32 0.84 5.27
CA PRO A 440 8.44 2.02 4.41
C PRO A 440 9.83 2.10 3.76
N ASP A 441 9.87 2.49 2.49
CA ASP A 441 11.13 2.66 1.77
C ASP A 441 12.03 3.70 2.47
N GLY A 442 13.31 3.37 2.60
CA GLY A 442 14.29 4.24 3.25
C GLY A 442 14.22 4.30 4.79
N PHE A 443 13.32 3.53 5.43
CA PHE A 443 13.22 3.51 6.90
C PHE A 443 14.40 2.81 7.59
N VAL A 444 14.94 1.76 6.95
CA VAL A 444 16.19 1.09 7.37
C VAL A 444 17.19 1.10 6.23
N ALA A 445 18.47 1.02 6.58
CA ALA A 445 19.56 0.92 5.61
C ALA A 445 19.41 -0.34 4.74
N PRO A 446 19.88 -0.31 3.48
CA PRO A 446 19.91 -1.50 2.63
C PRO A 446 20.82 -2.57 3.23
N GLY A 447 20.41 -3.83 3.10
CA GLY A 447 21.16 -4.95 3.66
C GLY A 447 20.30 -6.18 3.93
N SER A 448 20.87 -7.12 4.67
CA SER A 448 20.11 -8.27 5.17
C SER A 448 19.21 -7.80 6.32
N GLN A 449 17.95 -8.24 6.32
CA GLN A 449 16.96 -7.79 7.30
C GLN A 449 16.41 -8.95 8.13
N LEU A 450 16.27 -8.72 9.43
CA LEU A 450 15.53 -9.56 10.36
C LEU A 450 14.28 -8.79 10.81
N GLN A 451 13.12 -9.43 10.73
CA GLN A 451 11.83 -8.79 10.98
C GLN A 451 11.11 -9.46 12.16
N TYR A 452 10.57 -8.64 13.06
CA TYR A 452 9.89 -9.08 14.28
C TYR A 452 8.56 -8.34 14.49
N GLN A 453 7.59 -9.02 15.08
CA GLN A 453 6.42 -8.42 15.70
C GLN A 453 6.59 -8.39 17.22
N LEU A 454 6.15 -7.30 17.84
CA LEU A 454 6.24 -7.02 19.27
C LEU A 454 4.80 -6.98 19.84
N TRP A 455 4.54 -7.77 20.88
CA TRP A 455 3.27 -7.74 21.64
C TRP A 455 3.46 -7.26 23.08
N ASP A 456 4.70 -7.06 23.50
CA ASP A 456 5.09 -6.54 24.80
C ASP A 456 6.05 -5.38 24.57
N GLU A 457 5.79 -4.22 25.17
CA GLU A 457 6.66 -3.06 25.08
C GLU A 457 7.95 -3.21 25.91
N ALA A 458 7.94 -4.11 26.91
CA ALA A 458 9.10 -4.48 27.71
C ALA A 458 9.88 -5.66 27.09
N PHE A 459 9.83 -5.81 25.76
CA PHE A 459 10.54 -6.88 25.06
C PHE A 459 12.05 -6.87 25.34
N GLN A 460 12.66 -8.04 25.24
CA GLN A 460 14.11 -8.23 25.33
C GLN A 460 14.60 -8.91 24.05
N LEU A 461 15.52 -8.26 23.35
CA LEU A 461 16.17 -8.82 22.18
C LEU A 461 17.62 -8.39 22.18
N SER A 462 18.55 -9.34 22.15
CA SER A 462 19.98 -9.05 22.18
C SER A 462 20.74 -9.81 21.12
N TYR A 463 21.79 -9.17 20.61
CA TYR A 463 22.65 -9.71 19.58
C TYR A 463 24.12 -9.59 19.97
N ALA A 464 24.94 -10.53 19.51
CA ALA A 464 26.37 -10.33 19.38
C ALA A 464 26.71 -10.06 17.91
N THR A 465 27.49 -9.00 17.67
CA THR A 465 27.91 -8.58 16.32
C THR A 465 29.34 -9.02 16.09
N SER A 466 29.58 -9.74 14.99
CA SER A 466 30.94 -10.08 14.53
C SER A 466 31.14 -9.64 13.08
N THR A 467 32.33 -9.16 12.75
CA THR A 467 32.70 -8.86 11.37
C THR A 467 33.17 -10.15 10.70
N LYS A 468 32.69 -10.40 9.49
CA LYS A 468 33.28 -11.40 8.61
C LYS A 468 34.59 -10.82 8.08
N GLN A 469 35.65 -11.61 8.11
CA GLN A 469 36.90 -11.20 7.48
C GLN A 469 36.66 -10.94 6.00
N GLN A 470 37.25 -9.86 5.49
CA GLN A 470 37.24 -9.55 4.06
C GLN A 470 37.92 -10.70 3.32
N GLU A 471 37.25 -11.24 2.31
CA GLU A 471 37.85 -12.24 1.42
C GLU A 471 38.00 -11.62 0.02
N VAL A 472 39.21 -11.61 -0.51
CA VAL A 472 39.47 -11.21 -1.90
C VAL A 472 39.83 -12.46 -2.69
N ARG A 473 39.14 -12.64 -3.82
CA ARG A 473 39.43 -13.67 -4.81
C ARG A 473 40.00 -13.00 -6.05
N ALA A 474 41.01 -13.62 -6.64
CA ALA A 474 41.64 -13.13 -7.85
C ALA A 474 41.77 -14.24 -8.89
N ALA A 475 41.39 -13.95 -10.12
CA ALA A 475 41.80 -14.72 -11.29
C ALA A 475 42.90 -13.92 -12.01
N MET A 476 44.11 -14.49 -12.11
CA MET A 476 45.28 -13.79 -12.62
C MET A 476 45.81 -14.44 -13.89
N THR A 477 46.29 -13.63 -14.82
CA THR A 477 46.97 -14.10 -16.03
C THR A 477 48.27 -13.31 -16.18
N ASN A 478 49.39 -14.02 -16.18
CA ASN A 478 50.71 -13.47 -16.39
C ASN A 478 51.23 -13.95 -17.75
N VAL A 479 51.75 -13.03 -18.56
CA VAL A 479 52.41 -13.36 -19.82
C VAL A 479 53.79 -12.72 -19.82
N LEU A 480 54.82 -13.57 -19.87
CA LEU A 480 56.19 -13.16 -20.13
C LEU A 480 56.43 -13.16 -21.64
N ASP A 481 56.67 -11.98 -22.23
CA ASP A 481 57.11 -11.83 -23.61
C ASP A 481 58.62 -11.60 -23.68
N VAL A 482 59.31 -12.57 -24.27
CA VAL A 482 60.74 -12.53 -24.53
C VAL A 482 61.00 -11.81 -25.85
N HIS A 483 61.19 -10.50 -25.76
CA HIS A 483 61.54 -9.66 -26.89
C HIS A 483 63.06 -9.67 -27.16
N ARG A 484 63.47 -9.24 -28.35
CA ARG A 484 64.89 -9.19 -28.73
C ARG A 484 65.76 -8.36 -27.79
N ASN A 485 65.20 -7.27 -27.26
CA ASN A 485 65.97 -6.23 -26.57
C ASN A 485 65.61 -6.09 -25.08
N TRP A 486 64.46 -6.60 -24.64
CA TRP A 486 63.98 -6.53 -23.27
C TRP A 486 63.00 -7.69 -23.00
N LEU A 487 62.48 -7.73 -21.79
CA LEU A 487 61.40 -8.63 -21.38
C LEU A 487 60.19 -7.78 -20.98
N ASP A 488 59.01 -8.13 -21.50
CA ASP A 488 57.75 -7.55 -21.03
C ASP A 488 56.98 -8.58 -20.21
N LEU A 489 56.33 -8.12 -19.15
CA LEU A 489 55.42 -8.89 -18.33
C LEU A 489 54.06 -8.20 -18.36
N TYR A 490 53.09 -8.89 -18.93
CA TYR A 490 51.69 -8.47 -18.93
C TYR A 490 50.96 -9.24 -17.83
N THR A 491 50.45 -8.54 -16.84
CA THR A 491 49.65 -9.10 -15.76
C THR A 491 48.23 -8.56 -15.85
N SER A 492 47.26 -9.44 -16.02
CA SER A 492 45.83 -9.12 -15.92
C SER A 492 45.26 -9.80 -14.68
N VAL A 493 44.54 -9.05 -13.85
CA VAL A 493 43.92 -9.54 -12.61
C VAL A 493 42.45 -9.18 -12.61
N ASN A 494 41.59 -10.19 -12.55
CA ASN A 494 40.18 -9.99 -12.24
C ASN A 494 39.98 -10.15 -10.73
N LEU A 495 39.64 -9.06 -10.05
CA LEU A 495 39.43 -9.03 -8.60
C LEU A 495 37.94 -9.10 -8.27
N GLN A 496 37.61 -9.90 -7.26
CA GLN A 496 36.29 -9.93 -6.62
C GLN A 496 36.46 -9.88 -5.10
N THR A 497 35.70 -9.02 -4.42
CA THR A 497 35.66 -9.00 -2.96
C THR A 497 34.39 -9.65 -2.42
N ARG A 498 34.48 -10.27 -1.25
CA ARG A 498 33.35 -10.77 -0.46
C ARG A 498 33.40 -10.16 0.93
N PHE A 499 32.22 -10.04 1.51
CA PHE A 499 31.96 -9.56 2.87
C PHE A 499 32.26 -8.07 3.13
N ALA A 500 33.34 -7.49 2.60
CA ALA A 500 33.64 -6.05 2.75
C ALA A 500 34.09 -5.39 1.43
N PRO A 501 33.86 -4.08 1.23
CA PRO A 501 34.36 -3.37 0.07
C PRO A 501 35.90 -3.32 0.00
N LEU A 502 36.47 -3.41 -1.20
CA LEU A 502 37.90 -3.23 -1.46
C LEU A 502 38.15 -1.84 -2.07
N PHE A 503 39.10 -1.09 -1.54
CA PHE A 503 39.37 0.30 -1.96
C PHE A 503 40.65 0.43 -2.78
N GLU A 504 41.60 -0.47 -2.58
CA GLU A 504 42.89 -0.49 -3.27
C GLU A 504 43.30 -1.95 -3.53
N ALA A 505 44.03 -2.17 -4.61
CA ALA A 505 44.73 -3.43 -4.85
C ALA A 505 46.22 -3.24 -4.59
N ARG A 506 46.85 -4.26 -4.00
CA ARG A 506 48.30 -4.37 -3.88
C ARG A 506 48.81 -5.51 -4.72
N VAL A 507 49.88 -5.24 -5.45
CA VAL A 507 50.57 -6.20 -6.32
C VAL A 507 52.03 -6.20 -5.92
N GLN A 508 52.59 -7.37 -5.67
CA GLN A 508 54.01 -7.54 -5.42
C GLN A 508 54.67 -8.17 -6.65
N LEU A 509 55.79 -7.59 -7.06
CA LEU A 509 56.61 -8.04 -8.20
C LEU A 509 58.10 -7.93 -7.86
N PRO A 510 59.00 -8.60 -8.61
CA PRO A 510 60.42 -8.54 -8.30
C PRO A 510 60.97 -7.11 -8.50
N ALA A 511 61.98 -6.74 -7.70
CA ALA A 511 62.45 -5.35 -7.59
C ALA A 511 63.08 -4.79 -8.88
N ASP A 512 63.55 -5.66 -9.76
CA ASP A 512 64.23 -5.32 -11.02
C ASP A 512 63.30 -5.12 -12.22
N TRP A 513 61.98 -5.24 -12.01
CA TRP A 513 60.97 -4.94 -13.03
C TRP A 513 60.48 -3.49 -12.91
N LEU A 514 60.42 -2.78 -14.03
CA LEU A 514 59.92 -1.41 -14.09
C LEU A 514 58.46 -1.41 -14.54
N ILE A 515 57.58 -0.78 -13.77
CA ILE A 515 56.16 -0.65 -14.15
C ILE A 515 56.04 0.43 -15.21
N VAL A 516 55.51 0.04 -16.37
CA VAL A 516 55.30 0.93 -17.51
C VAL A 516 53.90 1.53 -17.48
N SER A 517 52.88 0.71 -17.16
CA SER A 517 51.50 1.18 -17.10
C SER A 517 50.63 0.34 -16.18
N VAL A 518 49.65 1.00 -15.54
CA VAL A 518 48.54 0.36 -14.82
C VAL A 518 47.24 0.86 -15.40
N GLN A 519 46.30 -0.06 -15.64
CA GLN A 519 44.96 0.25 -16.12
C GLN A 519 43.92 -0.45 -15.24
N GLU A 520 42.80 0.23 -14.99
CA GLU A 520 41.58 -0.33 -14.41
C GLU A 520 40.50 -0.33 -15.50
N ASN A 521 39.96 -1.51 -15.83
CA ASN A 521 38.94 -1.70 -16.87
C ASN A 521 39.31 -1.02 -18.21
N GLY A 522 40.60 -1.04 -18.57
CA GLY A 522 41.16 -0.44 -19.79
C GLY A 522 41.45 1.06 -19.71
N ALA A 523 41.08 1.76 -18.63
CA ALA A 523 41.42 3.16 -18.40
C ALA A 523 42.70 3.28 -17.55
N ALA A 524 43.55 4.28 -17.81
CA ALA A 524 44.75 4.51 -17.01
C ALA A 524 44.40 4.75 -15.53
N ALA A 525 45.07 4.01 -14.63
CA ALA A 525 44.84 4.09 -13.18
C ALA A 525 46.07 4.64 -12.46
N PRO A 526 45.89 5.45 -11.39
CA PRO A 526 47.00 5.90 -10.56
C PRO A 526 47.60 4.71 -9.80
N TRP A 527 48.91 4.76 -9.55
CA TRP A 527 49.60 3.76 -8.74
C TRP A 527 50.81 4.38 -8.03
N SER A 528 51.24 3.75 -6.95
CA SER A 528 52.42 4.17 -6.18
C SER A 528 53.16 2.95 -5.62
N ILE A 529 54.49 2.97 -5.63
CA ILE A 529 55.30 1.98 -4.93
C ILE A 529 55.24 2.30 -3.42
N VAL A 530 54.87 1.31 -2.61
CA VAL A 530 54.72 1.45 -1.14
C VAL A 530 55.89 0.83 -0.39
N ALA A 531 56.48 -0.24 -0.94
CA ALA A 531 57.69 -0.86 -0.41
C ALA A 531 58.60 -1.30 -1.56
N HIS A 532 59.91 -1.21 -1.35
CA HIS A 532 60.93 -1.65 -2.30
C HIS A 532 62.14 -2.18 -1.51
N GLY A 533 62.58 -3.40 -1.80
CA GLY A 533 63.73 -4.02 -1.16
C GLY A 533 64.04 -5.41 -1.72
N ASP A 534 64.86 -6.19 -1.01
CA ASP A 534 65.32 -7.51 -1.46
C ASP A 534 64.17 -8.52 -1.66
N ALA A 535 63.03 -8.31 -1.01
CA ALA A 535 61.81 -9.12 -1.14
C ALA A 535 60.92 -8.72 -2.35
N GLY A 536 61.37 -7.78 -3.18
CA GLY A 536 60.62 -7.24 -4.31
C GLY A 536 60.09 -5.82 -4.08
N GLN A 537 59.16 -5.39 -4.92
CA GLN A 537 58.47 -4.13 -4.80
C GLN A 537 56.95 -4.34 -4.68
N GLU A 538 56.32 -3.61 -3.77
CA GLU A 538 54.88 -3.63 -3.54
C GLU A 538 54.26 -2.36 -4.12
N VAL A 539 53.22 -2.55 -4.93
CA VAL A 539 52.57 -1.50 -5.70
C VAL A 539 51.14 -1.39 -5.22
N ARG A 540 50.76 -0.19 -4.80
CA ARG A 540 49.38 0.15 -4.46
C ARG A 540 48.70 0.81 -5.63
N ILE A 541 47.53 0.30 -5.98
CA ILE A 541 46.66 0.75 -7.05
C ILE A 541 45.30 1.12 -6.42
N PRO A 542 45.04 2.41 -6.13
CA PRO A 542 43.72 2.85 -5.69
C PRO A 542 42.67 2.57 -6.77
N LEU A 543 41.53 1.99 -6.37
CA LEU A 543 40.42 1.74 -7.29
C LEU A 543 39.62 3.04 -7.49
N SER A 544 39.16 3.28 -8.72
CA SER A 544 38.36 4.47 -9.07
C SER A 544 37.05 4.57 -8.28
N ARG A 545 36.50 3.42 -7.89
CA ARG A 545 35.39 3.28 -6.93
C ARG A 545 35.64 2.10 -6.00
N PRO A 546 35.16 2.13 -4.75
CA PRO A 546 35.20 0.95 -3.89
C PRO A 546 34.49 -0.23 -4.57
N LEU A 547 35.17 -1.36 -4.67
CA LEU A 547 34.61 -2.60 -5.19
C LEU A 547 33.71 -3.18 -4.09
N ASN A 548 32.39 -3.21 -4.28
CA ASN A 548 31.48 -3.75 -3.27
C ASN A 548 31.44 -5.28 -3.28
N PRO A 549 30.99 -5.94 -2.19
CA PRO A 549 30.85 -7.40 -2.16
C PRO A 549 30.05 -7.95 -3.35
N GLY A 550 30.68 -8.84 -4.12
CA GLY A 550 30.11 -9.48 -5.31
C GLY A 550 30.43 -8.76 -6.63
N GLU A 551 30.89 -7.51 -6.61
CA GLU A 551 31.36 -6.80 -7.81
C GLU A 551 32.75 -7.29 -8.24
N THR A 552 33.04 -7.15 -9.54
CA THR A 552 34.32 -7.50 -10.15
C THR A 552 34.96 -6.28 -10.84
N THR A 553 36.29 -6.19 -10.83
CA THR A 553 37.05 -5.21 -11.61
C THR A 553 38.28 -5.87 -12.23
N GLU A 554 38.69 -5.40 -13.42
CA GLU A 554 39.89 -5.88 -14.11
C GLU A 554 41.02 -4.85 -13.95
N LEU A 555 42.17 -5.31 -13.47
CA LEU A 555 43.41 -4.56 -13.44
C LEU A 555 44.38 -5.13 -14.46
N THR A 556 45.00 -4.27 -15.25
CA THR A 556 46.08 -4.65 -16.18
C THR A 556 47.35 -3.88 -15.82
N LEU A 557 48.42 -4.61 -15.57
CA LEU A 557 49.76 -4.11 -15.28
C LEU A 557 50.69 -4.53 -16.41
N VAL A 558 51.47 -3.58 -16.93
CA VAL A 558 52.55 -3.86 -17.88
C VAL A 558 53.85 -3.44 -17.23
N SER A 559 54.77 -4.39 -17.15
CA SER A 559 56.09 -4.21 -16.55
C SER A 559 57.17 -4.62 -17.54
N MET A 560 58.33 -3.97 -17.49
CA MET A 560 59.46 -4.21 -18.38
C MET A 560 60.72 -4.48 -17.56
N ARG A 561 61.55 -5.42 -18.01
CA ARG A 561 62.89 -5.66 -17.46
C ARG A 561 63.90 -5.71 -18.59
N GLN A 562 65.06 -5.10 -18.38
CA GLN A 562 66.21 -5.22 -19.27
C GLN A 562 67.36 -5.90 -18.53
N PRO A 563 67.53 -7.23 -18.68
CA PRO A 563 68.65 -7.94 -18.05
C PRO A 563 70.00 -7.44 -18.57
N GLU A 564 71.05 -7.52 -17.74
CA GLU A 564 72.42 -7.15 -18.16
C GLU A 564 72.94 -8.03 -19.30
N SER A 565 72.49 -9.28 -19.37
CA SER A 565 72.85 -10.26 -20.40
C SER A 565 72.09 -10.08 -21.73
N TRP A 566 71.32 -9.00 -21.90
CA TRP A 566 70.54 -8.70 -23.11
C TRP A 566 71.22 -7.66 -24.00
N PRO A 567 71.13 -7.76 -25.34
CA PRO A 567 70.40 -8.77 -26.12
C PRO A 567 71.13 -10.11 -26.23
N VAL A 568 70.37 -11.21 -26.30
CA VAL A 568 70.91 -12.57 -26.43
C VAL A 568 71.54 -12.76 -27.82
N ASN A 569 72.87 -12.83 -27.88
CA ASN A 569 73.64 -12.92 -29.13
C ASN A 569 74.15 -14.33 -29.41
N THR A 570 75.24 -14.74 -28.75
CA THR A 570 75.91 -16.04 -28.97
C THR A 570 75.83 -16.97 -27.77
N GLU A 571 75.86 -16.44 -26.54
CA GLU A 571 75.74 -17.24 -25.33
C GLU A 571 74.28 -17.27 -24.86
N PRO A 572 73.74 -18.45 -24.48
CA PRO A 572 72.43 -18.55 -23.85
C PRO A 572 72.36 -17.71 -22.57
N SER A 573 71.18 -17.15 -22.32
CA SER A 573 70.91 -16.38 -21.10
C SER A 573 69.81 -17.06 -20.29
N THR A 574 69.97 -17.07 -18.97
CA THR A 574 68.97 -17.62 -18.05
C THR A 574 68.19 -16.49 -17.41
N VAL A 575 66.86 -16.57 -17.48
CA VAL A 575 65.93 -15.58 -16.92
C VAL A 575 65.08 -16.26 -15.85
N THR A 576 65.13 -15.78 -14.61
CA THR A 576 64.17 -16.19 -13.58
C THR A 576 62.77 -15.74 -13.96
N LEU A 577 61.80 -16.65 -13.88
CA LEU A 577 60.40 -16.31 -14.13
C LEU A 577 59.91 -15.33 -13.05
N PRO A 578 59.38 -14.16 -13.41
CA PRO A 578 58.87 -13.21 -12.41
C PRO A 578 57.64 -13.77 -11.70
N GLU A 579 57.73 -13.85 -10.38
CA GLU A 579 56.60 -14.13 -9.50
C GLU A 579 55.81 -12.84 -9.26
N VAL A 580 54.51 -12.88 -9.53
CA VAL A 580 53.58 -11.80 -9.20
C VAL A 580 52.58 -12.32 -8.19
N SER A 581 52.48 -11.64 -7.04
CA SER A 581 51.56 -12.03 -5.97
C SER A 581 50.64 -10.87 -5.58
N LEU A 582 49.51 -11.23 -4.97
CA LEU A 582 48.46 -10.31 -4.51
C LEU A 582 48.30 -10.52 -3.00
N PRO A 583 49.01 -9.76 -2.15
CA PRO A 583 49.03 -10.01 -0.70
C PRO A 583 47.64 -9.99 -0.05
N GLN A 584 46.70 -9.22 -0.59
CA GLN A 584 45.32 -9.19 -0.08
C GLN A 584 44.42 -10.36 -0.55
N ALA A 585 44.84 -11.14 -1.55
CA ALA A 585 44.02 -12.22 -2.09
C ALA A 585 44.18 -13.50 -1.27
N GLY A 586 43.08 -13.99 -0.70
CA GLY A 586 43.06 -15.24 0.06
C GLY A 586 42.91 -16.49 -0.82
N MET A 587 42.64 -16.31 -2.11
CA MET A 587 42.57 -17.37 -3.12
C MET A 587 42.92 -16.79 -4.48
N ILE A 588 43.91 -17.40 -5.13
CA ILE A 588 44.37 -17.00 -6.46
C ILE A 588 44.31 -18.22 -7.38
N GLU A 589 43.58 -18.08 -8.48
CA GLU A 589 43.66 -19.01 -9.62
C GLU A 589 44.38 -18.28 -10.75
N ALA A 590 45.50 -18.85 -11.23
CA ALA A 590 46.35 -18.13 -12.15
C ALA A 590 46.86 -18.95 -13.34
N LEU A 591 47.04 -18.25 -14.46
CA LEU A 591 47.66 -18.76 -15.67
C LEU A 591 48.98 -18.02 -15.93
N TYR A 592 49.97 -18.76 -16.44
CA TYR A 592 51.27 -18.22 -16.83
C TYR A 592 51.59 -18.61 -18.27
N GLY A 593 51.70 -17.62 -19.16
CA GLY A 593 52.10 -17.79 -20.54
C GLY A 593 53.53 -17.30 -20.77
N ILE A 594 54.29 -18.02 -21.58
CA ILE A 594 55.56 -17.56 -22.11
C ILE A 594 55.45 -17.47 -23.63
N VAL A 595 55.78 -16.30 -24.16
CA VAL A 595 55.91 -16.03 -25.59
C VAL A 595 57.28 -15.45 -25.86
N GLY A 596 57.67 -15.43 -27.13
CA GLY A 596 58.92 -14.79 -27.53
C GLY A 596 59.11 -14.83 -29.02
N ASP A 597 59.99 -13.97 -29.51
CA ASP A 597 60.26 -13.85 -30.93
C ASP A 597 60.74 -15.19 -31.53
N ASN A 598 60.42 -15.43 -32.81
CA ASN A 598 60.74 -16.70 -33.50
C ASN A 598 62.25 -17.01 -33.60
N VAL A 599 63.09 -16.01 -33.34
CA VAL A 599 64.56 -16.14 -33.30
C VAL A 599 65.06 -16.82 -32.04
N PHE A 600 64.23 -16.97 -31.01
CA PHE A 600 64.63 -17.58 -29.74
C PHE A 600 64.13 -19.00 -29.59
N ASP A 601 64.97 -19.85 -29.03
CA ASP A 601 64.56 -21.09 -28.41
C ASP A 601 64.39 -20.88 -26.90
N LEU A 602 63.27 -21.35 -26.36
CA LEU A 602 62.82 -21.09 -25.00
C LEU A 602 62.65 -22.43 -24.28
N VAL A 603 63.52 -22.70 -23.31
CA VAL A 603 63.54 -23.98 -22.59
C VAL A 603 63.33 -23.71 -21.10
N PRO A 604 62.21 -24.17 -20.50
CA PRO A 604 61.98 -24.01 -19.06
C PRO A 604 62.96 -24.89 -18.27
N GLN A 605 63.49 -24.36 -17.18
CA GLN A 605 64.42 -25.02 -16.28
C GLN A 605 63.95 -24.86 -14.83
N GLU A 606 64.13 -25.92 -14.03
CA GLU A 606 63.91 -25.88 -12.57
C GLU A 606 62.49 -25.40 -12.16
N ILE A 607 61.47 -25.75 -12.94
CA ILE A 607 60.08 -25.35 -12.68
C ILE A 607 59.53 -26.08 -11.45
N VAL A 608 59.08 -25.32 -10.45
CA VAL A 608 58.41 -25.80 -9.24
C VAL A 608 57.16 -24.97 -9.00
N GLY A 609 56.02 -25.62 -8.73
CA GLY A 609 54.75 -24.93 -8.43
C GLY A 609 53.96 -24.45 -9.66
N LEU A 610 54.42 -24.74 -10.87
CA LEU A 610 53.69 -24.49 -12.12
C LEU A 610 53.30 -25.82 -12.78
N ASP A 611 52.01 -26.03 -12.97
CA ASP A 611 51.48 -27.19 -13.70
C ASP A 611 51.29 -26.84 -15.20
N PRO A 612 51.51 -27.76 -16.14
CA PRO A 612 51.21 -27.52 -17.56
C PRO A 612 49.75 -27.13 -17.78
N ALA A 613 49.52 -26.03 -18.51
CA ALA A 613 48.19 -25.52 -18.80
C ALA A 613 47.36 -26.51 -19.64
N ARG A 614 46.06 -26.62 -19.34
CA ARG A 614 45.13 -27.41 -20.14
C ARG A 614 44.80 -26.68 -21.45
N GLN A 615 44.16 -27.38 -22.39
CA GLN A 615 43.79 -26.78 -23.69
C GLN A 615 42.90 -25.53 -23.53
N ASP A 616 41.99 -25.54 -22.55
CA ASP A 616 41.13 -24.38 -22.28
C ASP A 616 41.92 -23.19 -21.72
N ASP A 617 42.87 -23.45 -20.82
CA ASP A 617 43.77 -22.44 -20.26
C ASP A 617 44.66 -21.82 -21.34
N VAL A 618 45.16 -22.66 -22.26
CA VAL A 618 45.92 -22.23 -23.45
C VAL A 618 45.07 -21.34 -24.36
N ASN A 619 43.77 -21.64 -24.51
CA ASN A 619 42.86 -20.81 -25.29
C ASN A 619 42.67 -19.43 -24.61
N VAL A 620 42.52 -19.38 -23.29
CA VAL A 620 42.44 -18.12 -22.53
C VAL A 620 43.72 -17.30 -22.68
N LEU A 621 44.89 -17.92 -22.56
CA LEU A 621 46.19 -17.26 -22.79
C LEU A 621 46.29 -16.68 -24.21
N ASN A 622 45.90 -17.46 -25.22
CA ASN A 622 45.91 -16.99 -26.62
C ASN A 622 44.91 -15.86 -26.89
N GLN A 623 43.74 -15.86 -26.24
CA GLN A 623 42.79 -14.74 -26.34
C GLN A 623 43.39 -13.44 -25.79
N ARG A 624 44.11 -13.51 -24.66
CA ARG A 624 44.81 -12.34 -24.10
C ARG A 624 45.95 -11.85 -24.99
N LEU A 625 46.64 -12.78 -25.65
CA LEU A 625 47.74 -12.49 -26.57
C LEU A 625 47.30 -11.99 -27.96
N ALA A 626 46.02 -12.11 -28.32
CA ALA A 626 45.50 -11.73 -29.63
C ALA A 626 45.78 -10.25 -29.97
N GLY A 627 45.73 -9.37 -28.96
CA GLY A 627 46.00 -7.94 -29.13
C GLY A 627 47.46 -7.60 -29.48
N ILE A 628 48.40 -8.51 -29.20
CA ILE A 628 49.83 -8.34 -29.51
C ILE A 628 50.32 -9.28 -30.62
N GLY A 629 49.41 -10.01 -31.28
CA GLY A 629 49.71 -10.84 -32.46
C GLY A 629 50.64 -12.02 -32.20
N LYS A 630 50.73 -12.49 -30.94
CA LYS A 630 51.57 -13.63 -30.55
C LYS A 630 50.71 -14.83 -30.12
N GLN A 631 51.30 -16.02 -30.13
CA GLN A 631 50.68 -17.25 -29.62
C GLN A 631 51.54 -17.82 -28.50
N VAL A 632 50.89 -18.38 -27.48
CA VAL A 632 51.57 -18.98 -26.33
C VAL A 632 52.48 -20.13 -26.76
N ARG A 633 53.74 -20.11 -26.32
CA ARG A 633 54.70 -21.19 -26.59
C ARG A 633 54.77 -22.18 -25.44
N LEU A 634 54.75 -21.68 -24.21
CA LEU A 634 54.68 -22.47 -22.98
C LEU A 634 53.56 -21.90 -22.13
N GLY A 635 52.64 -22.75 -21.68
CA GLY A 635 51.51 -22.36 -20.83
C GLY A 635 51.51 -23.18 -19.54
N PHE A 636 51.25 -22.50 -18.43
CA PHE A 636 51.15 -23.10 -17.10
C PHE A 636 49.91 -22.58 -16.35
N SER A 637 49.47 -23.35 -15.36
CA SER A 637 48.47 -22.98 -14.38
C SER A 637 49.03 -23.16 -12.97
N TYR A 638 48.62 -22.33 -12.02
CA TYR A 638 49.01 -22.44 -10.62
C TYR A 638 47.96 -21.86 -9.67
N GLN A 639 48.06 -22.24 -8.40
CA GLN A 639 47.23 -21.73 -7.29
C GLN A 639 48.14 -21.15 -6.20
N ASP A 640 47.67 -20.14 -5.48
CA ASP A 640 48.33 -19.55 -4.29
C ASP A 640 49.70 -18.86 -4.51
N SER A 641 50.02 -18.51 -5.76
CA SER A 641 51.14 -17.63 -6.20
C SER A 641 52.59 -18.06 -5.95
N VAL A 642 52.86 -19.04 -5.10
CA VAL A 642 54.24 -19.47 -4.83
C VAL A 642 54.73 -20.43 -5.90
N PHE A 643 55.60 -19.94 -6.79
CA PHE A 643 56.30 -20.78 -7.76
C PHE A 643 57.73 -20.31 -7.97
N SER A 644 58.58 -21.19 -8.48
CA SER A 644 59.92 -20.84 -8.92
C SER A 644 60.24 -21.51 -10.25
N GLY A 645 61.17 -20.92 -10.97
CA GLY A 645 61.58 -21.43 -12.27
C GLY A 645 62.46 -20.45 -13.01
N SER A 646 63.19 -20.99 -13.97
CA SER A 646 63.98 -20.19 -14.90
C SER A 646 63.72 -20.59 -16.34
N LEU A 647 64.05 -19.71 -17.25
CA LEU A 647 63.90 -19.88 -18.68
C LEU A 647 65.28 -19.71 -19.31
N LEU A 648 65.78 -20.78 -19.92
CA LEU A 648 66.96 -20.69 -20.78
C LEU A 648 66.53 -20.15 -22.14
N VAL A 649 67.07 -18.99 -22.49
CA VAL A 649 66.83 -18.30 -23.76
C VAL A 649 68.09 -18.40 -24.60
N SER A 650 67.99 -19.05 -25.75
CA SER A 650 69.09 -19.15 -26.72
C SER A 650 68.64 -18.68 -28.09
N ARG A 651 69.56 -18.12 -28.87
CA ARG A 651 69.26 -17.68 -30.23
C ARG A 651 69.35 -18.87 -31.18
N ARG A 652 68.33 -19.07 -32.01
CA ARG A 652 68.36 -20.10 -33.05
C ARG A 652 69.48 -19.77 -34.06
N PRO A 653 70.23 -20.78 -34.52
CA PRO A 653 71.16 -20.59 -35.64
C PRO A 653 70.37 -20.09 -36.85
N ALA A 654 70.95 -19.11 -37.57
CA ALA A 654 70.34 -18.50 -38.75
C ALA A 654 70.19 -19.49 -39.91
#